data_AF-A0A2A5T1N5-F1
#
_entry.id   AF-A0A2A5T1N5-F1
#
_cell.length_a   1.000
_cell.length_b   1.000
_cell.length_c   1.000
_cell.angle_alpha   90.00
_cell.angle_beta   90.00
_cell.angle_gamma   90.00
#
_symmetry.space_group_name_H-M   'P 1'
#
loop_
_entity.id
_entity.type
_entity.pdbx_description
1 polymer ?
#
loop_
_entity_poly.entity_id
_entity_poly.type
_entity_poly.pdbx_seq_one_letter_code
_entity_poly.pdbx_strand_id
1 'polypeptide(L)'
;MLETYRKHVEERAAQGIVPKPLDVEQTVGLIELLKKPPADEDTVLIDLLENRIPPGVDEAAYVKAGFLTAITKGDANSPLVSKEKAVELLGTMQGGYNIGSLIELLDVDMLASIAAKALSHTLLMFDSFYDVEEKAKAGNAYAKQVMQSWADAEWFLSKPNVSEIVTLTVFKVTGETNTDDLSPAPDAWSRPDIPLHALAMLKNAREGVKPDKLGIIGPIKQMEALKNKGHQLVYVGDIVGTGSSRKSATNSLLWFMGDDIPNVPNKRAGGYCLGGKIAPIFFNTMEDAGALPIELDVSKLNMGDVIDVYPFQGRISSHGRNDVLSTFSLKTDVLYDEVRAGGRIPLIIGRALTDRACDALNLNSSDVFRRPQSMVDSNKGFSLAQKMVGKACSVEGIRPGTYCEPKITTVGSQDTTGPMTRDELKDLACLGFSADLTMQSFCHTSAYPKPIDVLTHHTLPHFIETRGGVALHPGDGVIHSWLNRMLLPDTVGTGGDSHTRFPLGISFPAGSGLVAFAATTGVMPLDMPKSILVRCKGKFQQGITLRDLVHAIPYFAIKEGLLTIEKAGKINEFSGRILEIEGMEYLTVEQAFELSDASAERSAAGCTVRLSRKSVADYLNSNIVMLKWMIVEGYGARRTIERRIAAMQAWLANQELMEADIDAEYENVLEIDLADIKEPILCAPNDPDDARLLSDVAGESVDEVFIGSCMTNIGHFRAAGKLLDKFGSTLPTRLWVAPPTKMDRDQLTEEGYYGIFGRAGARIETPGCSLCMGNQARVADKATVLSTSTRNFPNRLGTGARVYLTSAELATVGAILGRIPTVDEYLEFVKKINTTSADTYRYLNFHLMDRYIKKANGVIIQTIV
;
A
#
# COMPACT_ATOMS: atom_id res chain seq x y z
N MET A 1 -24.50 16.68 23.80
CA MET A 1 -23.97 15.46 23.12
C MET A 1 -25.08 14.76 22.34
N LEU A 2 -26.10 14.16 22.96
CA LEU A 2 -27.14 13.39 22.26
C LEU A 2 -27.86 14.15 21.14
N GLU A 3 -28.27 15.39 21.36
CA GLU A 3 -28.96 16.21 20.36
C GLU A 3 -28.09 16.41 19.10
N THR A 4 -26.82 16.81 19.28
CA THR A 4 -25.86 16.97 18.19
C THR A 4 -25.60 15.64 17.46
N TYR A 5 -25.49 14.53 18.21
CA TYR A 5 -25.29 13.20 17.63
C TYR A 5 -26.51 12.76 16.81
N ARG A 6 -27.74 12.95 17.32
CA ARG A 6 -28.99 12.64 16.59
C ARG A 6 -29.10 13.42 15.30
N LYS A 7 -28.77 14.72 15.33
CA LYS A 7 -28.72 15.53 14.11
C LYS A 7 -27.72 14.97 13.09
N HIS A 8 -26.53 14.57 13.53
CA HIS A 8 -25.55 13.92 12.66
C HIS A 8 -26.04 12.56 12.12
N VAL A 9 -26.76 11.77 12.92
CA VAL A 9 -27.42 10.54 12.46
C VAL A 9 -28.43 10.84 11.36
N GLU A 10 -29.26 11.87 11.52
CA GLU A 10 -30.24 12.30 10.49
C GLU A 10 -29.55 12.77 9.21
N GLU A 11 -28.50 13.59 9.32
CA GLU A 11 -27.69 14.08 8.18
C GLU A 11 -27.03 12.93 7.39
N ARG A 12 -26.63 11.86 8.09
CA ARG A 12 -26.04 10.65 7.52
C ARG A 12 -27.09 9.71 6.92
N ALA A 13 -28.22 9.53 7.59
CA ALA A 13 -29.35 8.76 7.10
C ALA A 13 -29.92 9.35 5.81
N ALA A 14 -29.94 10.68 5.65
CA ALA A 14 -30.33 11.35 4.41
C ALA A 14 -29.43 11.00 3.20
N GLN A 15 -28.22 10.52 3.46
CA GLN A 15 -27.28 10.00 2.45
C GLN A 15 -27.31 8.47 2.33
N GLY A 16 -28.14 7.78 3.13
CA GLY A 16 -28.20 6.32 3.18
C GLY A 16 -27.02 5.66 3.87
N ILE A 17 -26.31 6.36 4.76
CA ILE A 17 -25.12 5.84 5.45
C ILE A 17 -25.22 5.96 6.97
N VAL A 18 -24.45 5.14 7.67
CA VAL A 18 -24.37 5.12 9.15
C VAL A 18 -23.61 6.35 9.69
N PRO A 19 -23.87 6.78 10.95
CA PRO A 19 -23.11 7.85 11.58
C PRO A 19 -21.62 7.50 11.70
N LYS A 20 -20.77 8.53 11.73
CA LYS A 20 -19.35 8.38 12.13
C LYS A 20 -19.22 7.76 13.54
N PRO A 21 -18.11 7.07 13.84
CA PRO A 21 -17.76 6.71 15.21
C PRO A 21 -17.66 7.95 16.09
N LEU A 22 -17.84 7.77 17.41
CA LEU A 22 -17.72 8.84 18.39
C LEU A 22 -16.27 9.32 18.48
N ASP A 23 -16.11 10.64 18.50
CA ASP A 23 -14.82 11.27 18.82
C ASP A 23 -14.60 11.36 20.35
N VAL A 24 -13.47 11.97 20.74
CA VAL A 24 -13.08 12.15 22.15
C VAL A 24 -14.12 12.98 22.92
N GLU A 25 -14.55 14.12 22.38
CA GLU A 25 -15.47 15.03 23.07
C GLU A 25 -16.85 14.39 23.25
N GLN A 26 -17.32 13.69 22.21
CA GLN A 26 -18.56 12.91 22.25
C GLN A 26 -18.46 11.77 23.25
N THR A 27 -17.33 11.07 23.32
CA THR A 27 -17.12 9.98 24.29
C THR A 27 -17.09 10.50 25.73
N VAL A 28 -16.44 11.64 25.98
CA VAL A 28 -16.50 12.32 27.29
C VAL A 28 -17.95 12.71 27.63
N GLY A 29 -18.68 13.29 26.68
CA GLY A 29 -20.09 13.63 26.86
C GLY A 29 -20.98 12.41 27.12
N LEU A 30 -20.71 11.28 26.46
CA LEU A 30 -21.40 10.01 26.69
C LEU A 30 -21.15 9.48 28.10
N ILE A 31 -19.93 9.58 28.61
CA ILE A 31 -19.58 9.14 29.97
C ILE A 31 -20.33 9.93 31.04
N GLU A 32 -20.46 11.25 30.87
CA GLU A 32 -21.26 12.06 31.80
C GLU A 32 -22.75 11.68 31.77
N LEU A 33 -23.28 11.34 30.60
CA LEU A 33 -24.64 10.80 30.47
C LEU A 33 -24.77 9.40 31.10
N LEU A 34 -23.78 8.52 30.94
CA LEU A 34 -23.79 7.20 31.57
C LEU A 34 -23.73 7.28 33.10
N LYS A 35 -23.12 8.31 33.69
CA LYS A 35 -23.12 8.55 35.14
C LYS A 35 -24.48 9.06 35.64
N LYS A 36 -25.22 9.81 34.81
CA LYS A 36 -26.53 10.40 35.11
C LYS A 36 -27.45 10.29 33.89
N PRO A 37 -27.99 9.10 33.59
CA PRO A 37 -28.75 8.87 32.37
C PRO A 37 -30.06 9.67 32.41
N PRO A 38 -30.42 10.35 31.30
CA PRO A 38 -31.77 10.86 31.11
C PRO A 38 -32.79 9.71 31.07
N ALA A 39 -34.04 9.98 31.44
CA ALA A 39 -35.12 8.99 31.33
C ALA A 39 -35.26 8.50 29.88
N ASP A 40 -35.51 7.19 29.72
CA ASP A 40 -35.77 6.50 28.44
C ASP A 40 -34.60 6.49 27.43
N GLU A 41 -33.36 6.79 27.86
CA GLU A 41 -32.18 6.81 26.99
C GLU A 41 -31.22 5.62 27.20
N ASP A 42 -31.50 4.75 28.17
CA ASP A 42 -30.58 3.69 28.63
C ASP A 42 -30.04 2.82 27.48
N THR A 43 -30.93 2.30 26.63
CA THR A 43 -30.58 1.44 25.49
C THR A 43 -29.69 2.17 24.48
N VAL A 44 -29.96 3.45 24.23
CA VAL A 44 -29.18 4.26 23.29
C VAL A 44 -27.78 4.50 23.84
N LEU A 45 -27.67 4.87 25.12
CA LEU A 45 -26.38 5.13 25.76
C LEU A 45 -25.49 3.89 25.80
N ILE A 46 -26.07 2.71 26.08
CA ILE A 46 -25.34 1.45 26.05
C ILE A 46 -24.90 1.08 24.63
N ASP A 47 -25.76 1.22 23.61
CA ASP A 47 -25.36 0.96 22.22
C ASP A 47 -24.21 1.87 21.76
N LEU A 48 -24.25 3.15 22.13
CA LEU A 48 -23.17 4.10 21.83
C LEU A 48 -21.84 3.66 22.46
N LEU A 49 -21.87 3.23 23.72
CA LEU A 49 -20.69 2.76 24.45
C LEU A 49 -20.15 1.44 23.85
N GLU A 50 -21.05 0.53 23.48
CA GLU A 50 -20.73 -0.80 22.99
C GLU A 50 -20.22 -0.81 21.55
N ASN A 51 -20.84 -0.02 20.68
CA ASN A 51 -20.78 -0.23 19.24
C ASN A 51 -20.35 1.00 18.44
N ARG A 52 -20.15 2.17 19.07
CA ARG A 52 -19.84 3.43 18.35
C ARG A 52 -18.51 4.07 18.70
N ILE A 53 -17.71 3.48 19.58
CA ILE A 53 -16.37 3.96 19.90
C ILE A 53 -15.32 3.06 19.21
N PRO A 54 -14.35 3.61 18.47
CA PRO A 54 -13.26 2.83 17.88
C PRO A 54 -12.50 1.98 18.91
N PRO A 55 -11.95 0.81 18.52
CA PRO A 55 -11.15 -0.03 19.41
C PRO A 55 -9.67 0.43 19.48
N GLY A 56 -8.82 -0.35 20.13
CA GLY A 56 -7.38 -0.19 20.05
C GLY A 56 -6.85 1.01 20.81
N VAL A 57 -5.93 1.75 20.18
CA VAL A 57 -5.28 2.95 20.77
C VAL A 57 -5.81 4.27 20.18
N ASP A 58 -7.03 4.26 19.65
CA ASP A 58 -7.73 5.50 19.31
C ASP A 58 -7.93 6.39 20.56
N GLU A 59 -7.94 7.71 20.37
CA GLU A 59 -8.09 8.66 21.46
C GLU A 59 -9.45 8.52 22.17
N ALA A 60 -10.53 8.18 21.46
CA ALA A 60 -11.82 7.90 22.08
C ALA A 60 -11.81 6.57 22.86
N ALA A 61 -11.05 5.57 22.38
CA ALA A 61 -10.82 4.31 23.08
C ALA A 61 -10.09 4.54 24.41
N TYR A 62 -9.14 5.47 24.47
CA TYR A 62 -8.47 5.85 25.73
C TYR A 62 -9.47 6.32 26.79
N VAL A 63 -10.39 7.21 26.41
CA VAL A 63 -11.42 7.73 27.32
C VAL A 63 -12.37 6.61 27.77
N LYS A 64 -12.81 5.74 26.84
CA LYS A 64 -13.65 4.57 27.15
C LYS A 64 -12.95 3.62 28.14
N ALA A 65 -11.71 3.23 27.87
CA ALA A 65 -10.94 2.31 28.72
C ALA A 65 -10.74 2.90 30.13
N GLY A 66 -10.42 4.19 30.23
CA GLY A 66 -10.25 4.88 31.51
C GLY A 66 -11.53 4.88 32.34
N PHE A 67 -12.69 5.18 31.73
CA PHE A 67 -13.98 5.14 32.42
C PHE A 67 -14.36 3.73 32.88
N LEU A 68 -14.24 2.72 32.01
CA LEU A 68 -14.56 1.34 32.36
C LEU A 68 -13.65 0.83 33.49
N THR A 69 -12.36 1.19 33.46
CA THR A 69 -11.41 0.88 34.54
C THR A 69 -11.78 1.56 35.86
N ALA A 70 -12.24 2.82 35.82
CA ALA A 70 -12.68 3.52 37.02
C ALA A 70 -13.94 2.86 37.62
N ILE A 71 -14.86 2.35 36.80
CA ILE A 71 -16.03 1.59 37.27
C ILE A 71 -15.61 0.31 37.99
N THR A 72 -14.66 -0.45 37.43
CA THR A 72 -14.21 -1.72 38.06
C THR A 72 -13.52 -1.47 39.40
N LYS A 73 -12.71 -0.41 39.50
CA LYS A 73 -12.04 0.02 40.75
C LYS A 73 -13.00 0.66 41.76
N GLY A 74 -14.16 1.15 41.32
CA GLY A 74 -15.14 1.86 42.16
C GLY A 74 -14.85 3.35 42.31
N ASP A 75 -13.93 3.90 41.51
CA ASP A 75 -13.60 5.33 41.44
C ASP A 75 -14.65 6.12 40.64
N ALA A 76 -15.45 5.43 39.84
CA ALA A 76 -16.62 5.96 39.14
C ALA A 76 -17.82 5.02 39.34
N ASN A 77 -19.03 5.55 39.15
CA ASN A 77 -20.28 4.78 39.22
C ASN A 77 -21.20 5.15 38.05
N SER A 78 -21.96 4.18 37.56
CA SER A 78 -23.03 4.36 36.57
C SER A 78 -24.19 3.45 36.94
N PRO A 79 -25.45 3.92 36.89
CA PRO A 79 -26.62 3.05 37.06
C PRO A 79 -26.81 2.05 35.90
N LEU A 80 -26.14 2.25 34.75
CA LEU A 80 -26.29 1.41 33.55
C LEU A 80 -25.14 0.43 33.34
N VAL A 81 -23.98 0.68 33.94
CA VAL A 81 -22.77 -0.14 33.76
C VAL A 81 -22.30 -0.67 35.10
N SER A 82 -22.54 -1.96 35.35
CA SER A 82 -22.02 -2.66 36.53
C SER A 82 -20.51 -2.92 36.39
N LYS A 83 -19.87 -3.35 37.48
CA LYS A 83 -18.45 -3.73 37.46
C LYS A 83 -18.19 -4.87 36.50
N GLU A 84 -19.03 -5.90 36.53
CA GLU A 84 -18.98 -7.07 35.65
C GLU A 84 -19.11 -6.67 34.18
N LYS A 85 -20.13 -5.85 33.87
CA LYS A 85 -20.34 -5.33 32.52
C LYS A 85 -19.15 -4.49 32.05
N ALA A 86 -18.53 -3.69 32.93
CA ALA A 86 -17.35 -2.92 32.57
C ALA A 86 -16.17 -3.81 32.17
N VAL A 87 -15.97 -4.96 32.85
CA VAL A 87 -14.94 -5.95 32.46
C VAL A 87 -15.27 -6.58 31.09
N GLU A 88 -16.53 -6.95 30.86
CA GLU A 88 -16.96 -7.48 29.55
C GLU A 88 -16.68 -6.47 28.42
N LEU A 89 -16.99 -5.19 28.64
CA LEU A 89 -16.77 -4.13 27.67
C LEU A 89 -15.29 -3.81 27.45
N LEU A 90 -14.44 -3.92 28.49
CA LEU A 90 -12.98 -3.86 28.31
C LEU A 90 -12.51 -5.00 27.40
N GLY A 91 -13.12 -6.18 27.50
CA GLY A 91 -12.82 -7.33 26.65
C GLY A 91 -13.15 -7.17 25.16
N THR A 92 -13.99 -6.19 24.77
CA THR A 92 -14.37 -5.99 23.36
C THR A 92 -13.55 -4.93 22.63
N MET A 93 -12.61 -4.28 23.32
CA MET A 93 -11.83 -3.16 22.78
C MET A 93 -10.65 -3.58 21.88
N GLN A 94 -10.59 -4.87 21.48
CA GLN A 94 -9.55 -5.53 20.67
C GLN A 94 -8.15 -5.59 21.30
N GLY A 95 -7.67 -4.51 21.92
CA GLY A 95 -6.35 -4.41 22.55
C GLY A 95 -5.95 -2.96 22.85
N GLY A 96 -4.77 -2.75 23.42
CA GLY A 96 -4.26 -1.43 23.79
C GLY A 96 -4.62 -1.03 25.22
N TYR A 97 -5.35 0.09 25.40
CA TYR A 97 -5.56 0.70 26.72
C TYR A 97 -6.38 -0.16 27.70
N ASN A 98 -7.07 -1.20 27.22
CA ASN A 98 -7.87 -2.12 28.03
C ASN A 98 -7.03 -3.22 28.70
N ILE A 99 -5.85 -3.56 28.16
CA ILE A 99 -5.10 -4.77 28.52
C ILE A 99 -4.61 -4.72 29.97
N GLY A 100 -3.92 -3.64 30.36
CA GLY A 100 -3.38 -3.50 31.72
C GLY A 100 -4.46 -3.66 32.78
N SER A 101 -5.63 -3.04 32.57
CA SER A 101 -6.77 -3.18 33.47
C SER A 101 -7.31 -4.60 33.54
N LEU A 102 -7.43 -5.31 32.41
CA LEU A 102 -7.87 -6.71 32.41
C LEU A 102 -6.90 -7.63 33.16
N ILE A 103 -5.60 -7.39 33.05
CA ILE A 103 -4.56 -8.15 33.76
C ILE A 103 -4.63 -7.89 35.27
N GLU A 104 -4.78 -6.63 35.70
CA GLU A 104 -4.98 -6.27 37.12
C GLU A 104 -6.20 -6.97 37.72
N LEU A 105 -7.29 -7.08 36.95
CA LEU A 105 -8.55 -7.67 37.40
C LEU A 105 -8.49 -9.19 37.62
N LEU A 106 -7.43 -9.86 37.17
CA LEU A 106 -7.19 -11.28 37.51
C LEU A 106 -6.96 -11.49 39.02
N ASP A 107 -6.64 -10.45 39.78
CA ASP A 107 -6.44 -10.51 41.23
C ASP A 107 -7.72 -10.19 42.03
N VAL A 108 -8.84 -9.87 41.35
CA VAL A 108 -10.09 -9.46 41.99
C VAL A 108 -11.10 -10.60 41.91
N ASP A 109 -11.27 -11.38 42.99
CA ASP A 109 -12.06 -12.62 43.02
C ASP A 109 -13.42 -12.56 42.28
N MET A 110 -14.19 -11.49 42.46
CA MET A 110 -15.51 -11.36 41.82
C MET A 110 -15.47 -11.09 40.32
N LEU A 111 -14.35 -10.55 39.81
CA LEU A 111 -14.19 -10.10 38.41
C LEU A 111 -13.20 -10.96 37.62
N ALA A 112 -12.33 -11.71 38.29
CA ALA A 112 -11.21 -12.43 37.69
C ALA A 112 -11.66 -13.47 36.64
N SER A 113 -12.80 -14.14 36.85
CA SER A 113 -13.36 -15.07 35.86
C SER A 113 -13.76 -14.38 34.55
N ILE A 114 -14.34 -13.18 34.64
CA ILE A 114 -14.77 -12.39 33.46
C ILE A 114 -13.52 -11.84 32.74
N ALA A 115 -12.56 -11.34 33.51
CA ALA A 115 -11.28 -10.84 32.97
C ALA A 115 -10.48 -11.95 32.28
N ALA A 116 -10.43 -13.15 32.86
CA ALA A 116 -9.80 -14.31 32.25
C ALA A 116 -10.46 -14.66 30.92
N LYS A 117 -11.81 -14.72 30.87
CA LYS A 117 -12.54 -14.96 29.62
C LYS A 117 -12.23 -13.89 28.57
N ALA A 118 -12.16 -12.61 28.95
CA ALA A 118 -11.82 -11.54 28.04
C ALA A 118 -10.38 -11.69 27.47
N LEU A 119 -9.39 -11.95 28.34
CA LEU A 119 -8.00 -12.12 27.94
C LEU A 119 -7.78 -13.37 27.07
N SER A 120 -8.49 -14.46 27.33
CA SER A 120 -8.48 -15.68 26.51
C SER A 120 -8.77 -15.44 25.02
N HIS A 121 -9.56 -14.41 24.70
CA HIS A 121 -9.90 -14.04 23.31
C HIS A 121 -9.17 -12.77 22.82
N THR A 122 -8.32 -12.16 23.64
CA THR A 122 -7.55 -10.97 23.27
C THR A 122 -6.24 -11.38 22.59
N LEU A 123 -6.07 -11.03 21.30
CA LEU A 123 -4.89 -11.43 20.52
C LEU A 123 -3.73 -10.44 20.67
N LEU A 124 -4.03 -9.14 20.80
CA LEU A 124 -3.05 -8.05 20.79
C LEU A 124 -2.30 -7.92 22.13
N MET A 125 -1.90 -9.03 22.74
CA MET A 125 -1.18 -9.05 24.02
C MET A 125 0.24 -8.53 23.91
N PHE A 126 0.92 -8.79 22.78
CA PHE A 126 2.32 -8.45 22.54
C PHE A 126 3.21 -8.77 23.75
N ASP A 127 3.85 -7.79 24.37
CA ASP A 127 4.70 -7.99 25.55
C ASP A 127 3.91 -8.16 26.85
N SER A 128 2.66 -7.70 26.91
CA SER A 128 1.76 -7.90 28.07
C SER A 128 1.41 -9.37 28.30
N PHE A 129 1.78 -10.26 27.36
CA PHE A 129 1.80 -11.70 27.58
C PHE A 129 2.62 -12.07 28.83
N TYR A 130 3.79 -11.46 29.02
CA TYR A 130 4.69 -11.81 30.12
C TYR A 130 4.12 -11.40 31.48
N ASP A 131 3.30 -10.34 31.54
CA ASP A 131 2.61 -9.93 32.77
C ASP A 131 1.59 -11.00 33.22
N VAL A 132 0.88 -11.63 32.27
CA VAL A 132 -0.03 -12.75 32.55
C VAL A 132 0.75 -14.01 32.93
N GLU A 133 1.86 -14.28 32.24
CA GLU A 133 2.75 -15.41 32.55
C GLU A 133 3.33 -15.30 33.97
N GLU A 134 3.77 -14.11 34.38
CA GLU A 134 4.30 -13.85 35.72
C GLU A 134 3.25 -14.17 36.79
N LYS A 135 2.01 -13.68 36.61
CA LYS A 135 0.90 -14.00 37.52
C LYS A 135 0.59 -15.50 37.58
N ALA A 136 0.63 -16.18 36.44
CA ALA A 136 0.43 -17.63 36.38
C ALA A 136 1.53 -18.39 37.15
N LYS A 137 2.80 -17.99 36.97
CA LYS A 137 3.95 -18.53 37.70
C LYS A 137 3.89 -18.24 39.20
N ALA A 138 3.34 -17.08 39.58
CA ALA A 138 3.10 -16.70 40.98
C ALA A 138 1.91 -17.44 41.63
N GLY A 139 1.16 -18.26 40.87
CA GLY A 139 0.12 -19.14 41.39
C GLY A 139 -1.32 -18.66 41.17
N ASN A 140 -1.56 -17.53 40.49
CA ASN A 140 -2.90 -17.07 40.17
C ASN A 140 -3.62 -18.07 39.24
N ALA A 141 -4.73 -18.65 39.70
CA ALA A 141 -5.48 -19.69 38.98
C ALA A 141 -6.11 -19.18 37.68
N TYR A 142 -6.60 -17.93 37.66
CA TYR A 142 -7.20 -17.32 36.48
C TYR A 142 -6.16 -16.98 35.42
N ALA A 143 -4.98 -16.52 35.82
CA ALA A 143 -3.86 -16.32 34.88
C ALA A 143 -3.41 -17.64 34.24
N LYS A 144 -3.36 -18.74 35.01
CA LYS A 144 -3.10 -20.09 34.46
C LYS A 144 -4.17 -20.53 33.46
N GLN A 145 -5.45 -20.23 33.74
CA GLN A 145 -6.55 -20.49 32.82
C GLN A 145 -6.36 -19.74 31.49
N VAL A 146 -5.98 -18.47 31.53
CA VAL A 146 -5.70 -17.66 30.32
C VAL A 146 -4.56 -18.27 29.51
N MET A 147 -3.43 -18.60 30.15
CA MET A 147 -2.29 -19.23 29.48
C MET A 147 -2.66 -20.54 28.81
N GLN A 148 -3.45 -21.39 29.49
CA GLN A 148 -3.92 -22.65 28.95
C GLN A 148 -4.87 -22.45 27.76
N SER A 149 -5.81 -21.51 27.87
CA SER A 149 -6.76 -21.16 26.81
C SER A 149 -6.06 -20.69 25.52
N TRP A 150 -4.99 -19.90 25.65
CA TRP A 150 -4.16 -19.53 24.51
C TRP A 150 -3.42 -20.72 23.89
N ALA A 151 -2.83 -21.59 24.71
CA ALA A 151 -2.14 -22.79 24.25
C ALA A 151 -3.08 -23.77 23.53
N ASP A 152 -4.32 -23.89 24.02
CA ASP A 152 -5.39 -24.71 23.43
C ASP A 152 -6.06 -24.04 22.20
N ALA A 153 -5.59 -22.85 21.81
CA ALA A 153 -6.11 -22.07 20.68
C ALA A 153 -7.62 -21.81 20.75
N GLU A 154 -8.19 -21.63 21.96
CA GLU A 154 -9.63 -21.42 22.14
C GLU A 154 -10.15 -20.19 21.37
N TRP A 155 -9.33 -19.13 21.28
CA TRP A 155 -9.64 -17.91 20.53
C TRP A 155 -9.96 -18.18 19.04
N PHE A 156 -9.34 -19.22 18.48
CA PHE A 156 -9.52 -19.65 17.09
C PHE A 156 -10.61 -20.70 16.98
N LEU A 157 -10.59 -21.69 17.87
CA LEU A 157 -11.53 -22.81 17.85
C LEU A 157 -12.97 -22.39 18.18
N SER A 158 -13.17 -21.29 18.92
CA SER A 158 -14.50 -20.73 19.20
C SER A 158 -15.13 -20.03 17.99
N LYS A 159 -14.37 -19.70 16.94
CA LYS A 159 -14.89 -19.07 15.73
C LYS A 159 -15.48 -20.12 14.77
N PRO A 160 -16.57 -19.80 14.05
CA PRO A 160 -17.11 -20.69 13.02
C PRO A 160 -16.04 -21.07 12.00
N ASN A 161 -15.97 -22.35 11.64
CA ASN A 161 -15.09 -22.80 10.57
C ASN A 161 -15.63 -22.33 9.20
N VAL A 162 -14.77 -22.32 8.18
CA VAL A 162 -15.20 -22.07 6.80
C VAL A 162 -16.25 -23.12 6.40
N SER A 163 -17.38 -22.67 5.86
CA SER A 163 -18.47 -23.56 5.46
C SER A 163 -18.05 -24.49 4.31
N GLU A 164 -18.52 -25.74 4.36
CA GLU A 164 -18.33 -26.73 3.29
C GLU A 164 -18.98 -26.29 1.96
N ILE A 165 -20.10 -25.58 2.06
CA ILE A 165 -20.85 -25.02 0.94
C ILE A 165 -21.28 -23.60 1.31
N VAL A 166 -21.06 -22.67 0.39
CA VAL A 166 -21.49 -21.26 0.52
C VAL A 166 -22.32 -20.89 -0.70
N THR A 167 -23.56 -20.46 -0.49
CA THR A 167 -24.42 -19.97 -1.57
C THR A 167 -24.29 -18.45 -1.70
N LEU A 168 -23.92 -17.99 -2.90
CA LEU A 168 -23.60 -16.59 -3.20
C LEU A 168 -24.38 -16.09 -4.41
N THR A 169 -24.71 -14.79 -4.43
CA THR A 169 -25.25 -14.11 -5.62
C THR A 169 -24.17 -13.31 -6.32
N VAL A 170 -23.96 -13.57 -7.60
CA VAL A 170 -22.89 -12.97 -8.41
C VAL A 170 -23.17 -11.49 -8.71
N PHE A 171 -22.22 -10.62 -8.36
CA PHE A 171 -22.10 -9.26 -8.88
C PHE A 171 -20.93 -9.22 -9.88
N LYS A 172 -21.21 -9.42 -11.17
CA LYS A 172 -20.19 -9.50 -12.23
C LYS A 172 -19.85 -8.11 -12.79
N VAL A 173 -18.56 -7.78 -12.82
CA VAL A 173 -18.02 -6.61 -13.54
C VAL A 173 -17.11 -7.12 -14.65
N THR A 174 -17.53 -6.95 -15.90
CA THR A 174 -16.77 -7.42 -17.07
C THR A 174 -15.53 -6.58 -17.33
N GLY A 175 -14.50 -7.22 -17.88
CA GLY A 175 -13.19 -6.66 -18.18
C GLY A 175 -12.31 -6.51 -16.95
N GLU A 176 -11.50 -5.45 -16.95
CA GLU A 176 -10.56 -5.15 -15.86
C GLU A 176 -11.18 -4.19 -14.84
N THR A 177 -11.22 -4.61 -13.58
CA THR A 177 -11.54 -3.76 -12.44
C THR A 177 -10.25 -3.20 -11.86
N ASN A 178 -9.99 -1.93 -12.13
CA ASN A 178 -8.91 -1.19 -11.49
C ASN A 178 -9.35 -0.74 -10.10
N THR A 179 -8.40 -0.62 -9.16
CA THR A 179 -8.71 -0.08 -7.82
C THR A 179 -9.23 1.37 -7.85
N ASP A 180 -8.96 2.15 -8.91
CA ASP A 180 -9.59 3.47 -9.12
C ASP A 180 -11.09 3.36 -9.47
N ASP A 181 -11.55 2.25 -10.09
CA ASP A 181 -12.97 2.01 -10.31
C ASP A 181 -13.72 1.77 -8.98
N LEU A 182 -13.07 1.11 -8.03
CA LEU A 182 -13.62 0.79 -6.72
C LEU A 182 -13.47 1.92 -5.69
N SER A 183 -12.44 2.76 -5.87
CA SER A 183 -12.11 3.86 -4.98
C SER A 183 -11.49 4.99 -5.80
N PRO A 184 -12.31 5.87 -6.41
CA PRO A 184 -11.82 6.86 -7.37
C PRO A 184 -10.88 7.89 -6.75
N ALA A 185 -9.89 8.35 -7.51
CA ALA A 185 -8.91 9.33 -7.04
C ALA A 185 -9.51 10.64 -6.49
N PRO A 186 -10.55 11.26 -7.09
CA PRO A 186 -11.14 12.50 -6.58
C PRO A 186 -11.77 12.38 -5.18
N ASP A 187 -12.09 11.16 -4.76
CA ASP A 187 -12.72 10.83 -3.48
C ASP A 187 -11.70 10.35 -2.43
N ALA A 188 -10.39 10.46 -2.72
CA ALA A 188 -9.33 9.99 -1.81
C ALA A 188 -9.42 10.60 -0.39
N TRP A 189 -9.93 11.82 -0.29
CA TRP A 189 -10.13 12.56 0.96
C TRP A 189 -11.12 11.89 1.93
N SER A 190 -12.06 11.09 1.44
CA SER A 190 -13.08 10.43 2.26
C SER A 190 -12.71 9.01 2.68
N ARG A 191 -11.57 8.47 2.24
CA ARG A 191 -11.17 7.06 2.46
C ARG A 191 -11.22 6.58 3.92
N PRO A 192 -10.86 7.37 4.94
CA PRO A 192 -10.99 6.97 6.35
C PRO A 192 -12.44 6.77 6.80
N ASP A 193 -13.39 7.42 6.13
CA ASP A 193 -14.82 7.30 6.38
C ASP A 193 -15.41 6.24 5.45
N ILE A 194 -15.21 4.96 5.79
CA ILE A 194 -15.53 3.80 4.95
C ILE A 194 -16.97 3.86 4.38
N PRO A 195 -18.03 4.10 5.19
CA PRO A 195 -19.40 4.13 4.66
C PRO A 195 -19.62 5.26 3.64
N LEU A 196 -19.04 6.44 3.89
CA LEU A 196 -19.13 7.58 2.98
C LEU A 196 -18.36 7.31 1.69
N HIS A 197 -17.15 6.77 1.80
CA HIS A 197 -16.30 6.48 0.65
C HIS A 197 -16.90 5.38 -0.24
N ALA A 198 -17.56 4.38 0.36
CA ALA A 198 -18.19 3.29 -0.36
C ALA A 198 -19.25 3.77 -1.36
N LEU A 199 -19.90 4.92 -1.12
CA LEU A 199 -20.83 5.52 -2.08
C LEU A 199 -20.18 5.79 -3.46
N ALA A 200 -18.87 6.02 -3.51
CA ALA A 200 -18.14 6.33 -4.75
C ALA A 200 -17.71 5.08 -5.55
N MET A 201 -17.86 3.87 -4.99
CA MET A 201 -17.48 2.62 -5.64
C MET A 201 -18.28 2.41 -6.94
N LEU A 202 -17.58 2.25 -8.07
CA LEU A 202 -18.19 2.08 -9.39
C LEU A 202 -19.19 3.20 -9.76
N LYS A 203 -18.94 4.44 -9.33
CA LYS A 203 -19.80 5.58 -9.64
C LYS A 203 -19.80 5.99 -11.12
N ASN A 204 -18.78 5.58 -11.87
CA ASN A 204 -18.71 5.75 -13.31
C ASN A 204 -19.36 4.55 -14.01
N ALA A 205 -20.21 4.80 -15.01
CA ALA A 205 -20.92 3.74 -15.70
C ALA A 205 -19.95 2.80 -16.42
N ARG A 206 -20.27 1.51 -16.40
CA ARG A 206 -19.58 0.43 -17.11
C ARG A 206 -20.61 -0.54 -17.67
N GLU A 207 -20.19 -1.42 -18.58
CA GLU A 207 -21.06 -2.49 -19.06
C GLU A 207 -21.59 -3.32 -17.86
N GLY A 208 -22.90 -3.57 -17.83
CA GLY A 208 -23.56 -4.32 -16.75
C GLY A 208 -23.70 -3.58 -15.41
N VAL A 209 -23.04 -2.44 -15.20
CA VAL A 209 -23.04 -1.68 -13.95
C VAL A 209 -23.76 -0.35 -14.12
N LYS A 210 -24.81 -0.12 -13.32
CA LYS A 210 -25.66 1.08 -13.39
C LYS A 210 -25.53 1.90 -12.10
N PRO A 211 -24.71 2.97 -12.10
CA PRO A 211 -24.60 3.85 -10.94
C PRO A 211 -25.93 4.53 -10.62
N ASP A 212 -26.26 4.69 -9.35
CA ASP A 212 -27.48 5.38 -8.92
C ASP A 212 -27.45 6.87 -9.27
N LYS A 213 -26.25 7.47 -9.26
CA LYS A 213 -26.00 8.83 -9.74
C LYS A 213 -24.65 8.89 -10.44
N LEU A 214 -24.67 8.96 -11.77
CA LEU A 214 -23.47 8.95 -12.62
C LEU A 214 -22.39 9.93 -12.11
N GLY A 215 -21.18 9.41 -11.87
CA GLY A 215 -20.01 10.15 -11.41
C GLY A 215 -20.01 10.50 -9.92
N ILE A 216 -21.07 10.15 -9.17
CA ILE A 216 -21.25 10.58 -7.77
C ILE A 216 -21.56 9.38 -6.85
N ILE A 217 -22.58 8.58 -7.17
CA ILE A 217 -23.02 7.43 -6.38
C ILE A 217 -23.02 6.17 -7.25
N GLY A 218 -22.37 5.13 -6.74
CA GLY A 218 -22.28 3.78 -7.30
C GLY A 218 -23.61 3.03 -7.42
N PRO A 219 -23.55 1.75 -7.81
CA PRO A 219 -24.72 0.93 -8.14
C PRO A 219 -25.40 0.33 -6.89
N ILE A 220 -25.75 1.15 -5.89
CA ILE A 220 -26.26 0.68 -4.59
C ILE A 220 -27.61 -0.02 -4.77
N LYS A 221 -28.56 0.57 -5.49
CA LYS A 221 -29.86 -0.06 -5.76
C LYS A 221 -29.72 -1.37 -6.53
N GLN A 222 -28.75 -1.47 -7.44
CA GLN A 222 -28.48 -2.71 -8.17
C GLN A 222 -27.98 -3.79 -7.21
N MET A 223 -27.06 -3.48 -6.31
CA MET A 223 -26.57 -4.42 -5.29
C MET A 223 -27.69 -4.82 -4.31
N GLU A 224 -28.52 -3.88 -3.86
CA GLU A 224 -29.68 -4.18 -2.99
C GLU A 224 -30.69 -5.10 -3.68
N ALA A 225 -31.00 -4.86 -4.96
CA ALA A 225 -31.88 -5.73 -5.73
C ALA A 225 -31.35 -7.17 -5.84
N LEU A 226 -30.03 -7.34 -5.91
CA LEU A 226 -29.38 -8.67 -5.89
C LEU A 226 -29.41 -9.30 -4.50
N LYS A 227 -29.17 -8.52 -3.43
CA LYS A 227 -29.26 -8.99 -2.04
C LYS A 227 -30.66 -9.49 -1.67
N ASN A 228 -31.70 -8.93 -2.27
CA ASN A 228 -33.09 -9.39 -2.09
C ASN A 228 -33.33 -10.85 -2.53
N LYS A 229 -32.38 -11.49 -3.22
CA LYS A 229 -32.40 -12.94 -3.47
C LYS A 229 -32.10 -13.79 -2.22
N GLY A 230 -31.70 -13.18 -1.11
CA GLY A 230 -31.51 -13.87 0.18
C GLY A 230 -30.13 -14.48 0.38
N HIS A 231 -29.14 -14.14 -0.46
CA HIS A 231 -27.76 -14.64 -0.37
C HIS A 231 -26.75 -13.50 -0.32
N GLN A 232 -25.60 -13.73 0.30
CA GLN A 232 -24.47 -12.79 0.30
C GLN A 232 -24.00 -12.54 -1.14
N LEU A 233 -23.58 -11.31 -1.43
CA LEU A 233 -23.02 -10.99 -2.74
C LEU A 233 -21.57 -11.45 -2.85
N VAL A 234 -21.16 -11.83 -4.06
CA VAL A 234 -19.77 -12.09 -4.40
C VAL A 234 -19.35 -11.19 -5.55
N TYR A 235 -18.22 -10.50 -5.40
CA TYR A 235 -17.63 -9.72 -6.48
C TYR A 235 -16.97 -10.67 -7.48
N VAL A 236 -17.31 -10.54 -8.76
CA VAL A 236 -16.74 -11.37 -9.83
C VAL A 236 -16.22 -10.47 -10.93
N GLY A 237 -14.99 -10.69 -11.41
CA GLY A 237 -14.43 -9.94 -12.54
C GLY A 237 -13.40 -10.73 -13.32
N ASP A 238 -13.15 -10.35 -14.57
CA ASP A 238 -12.19 -11.08 -15.41
C ASP A 238 -10.75 -10.80 -14.94
N ILE A 239 -10.44 -9.53 -14.66
CA ILE A 239 -9.23 -9.10 -13.93
C ILE A 239 -9.66 -8.18 -12.78
N VAL A 240 -9.16 -8.42 -11.57
CA VAL A 240 -9.58 -7.68 -10.37
C VAL A 240 -8.39 -7.08 -9.62
N GLY A 241 -8.50 -5.80 -9.26
CA GLY A 241 -7.65 -5.17 -8.26
C GLY A 241 -6.33 -4.60 -8.77
N THR A 242 -6.19 -4.36 -10.08
CA THR A 242 -4.97 -3.76 -10.66
C THR A 242 -4.76 -2.31 -10.21
N GLY A 243 -3.52 -1.84 -10.34
CA GLY A 243 -3.14 -0.45 -10.10
C GLY A 243 -2.70 -0.14 -8.66
N SER A 244 -3.46 0.70 -7.97
CA SER A 244 -3.10 1.28 -6.67
C SER A 244 -3.22 0.28 -5.52
N SER A 245 -2.35 0.38 -4.52
CA SER A 245 -2.45 -0.38 -3.25
C SER A 245 -3.53 0.13 -2.28
N ARG A 246 -4.48 0.93 -2.75
CA ARG A 246 -5.41 1.67 -1.86
C ARG A 246 -6.36 0.68 -1.17
N LYS A 247 -6.21 0.50 0.15
CA LYS A 247 -7.08 -0.38 0.96
C LYS A 247 -8.56 0.02 0.89
N SER A 248 -8.85 1.29 0.58
CA SER A 248 -10.20 1.79 0.36
C SER A 248 -10.99 1.04 -0.71
N ALA A 249 -10.33 0.46 -1.73
CA ALA A 249 -11.01 -0.38 -2.72
C ALA A 249 -11.61 -1.64 -2.08
N THR A 250 -10.82 -2.34 -1.26
CA THR A 250 -11.27 -3.48 -0.45
C THR A 250 -12.29 -3.05 0.59
N ASN A 251 -12.06 -1.94 1.31
CA ASN A 251 -13.02 -1.45 2.31
C ASN A 251 -14.40 -1.18 1.70
N SER A 252 -14.48 -0.55 0.52
CA SER A 252 -15.77 -0.30 -0.16
C SER A 252 -16.46 -1.59 -0.58
N LEU A 253 -15.71 -2.56 -1.11
CA LEU A 253 -16.24 -3.87 -1.50
C LEU A 253 -16.81 -4.60 -0.27
N LEU A 254 -16.01 -4.70 0.81
CA LEU A 254 -16.42 -5.36 2.05
C LEU A 254 -17.52 -4.61 2.78
N TRP A 255 -17.61 -3.29 2.64
CA TRP A 255 -18.75 -2.53 3.17
C TRP A 255 -20.08 -3.06 2.62
N PHE A 256 -20.13 -3.35 1.31
CA PHE A 256 -21.35 -3.86 0.68
C PHE A 256 -21.48 -5.39 0.75
N MET A 257 -20.39 -6.14 0.80
CA MET A 257 -20.41 -7.61 0.58
C MET A 257 -19.86 -8.43 1.74
N GLY A 258 -19.20 -7.81 2.71
CA GLY A 258 -18.68 -8.45 3.92
C GLY A 258 -19.63 -8.37 5.11
N ASP A 259 -19.10 -8.76 6.26
CA ASP A 259 -19.79 -8.94 7.52
C ASP A 259 -19.36 -7.87 8.54
N ASP A 260 -20.28 -7.49 9.44
CA ASP A 260 -19.99 -6.56 10.52
C ASP A 260 -18.99 -7.19 11.52
N ILE A 261 -18.04 -6.40 11.99
CA ILE A 261 -17.10 -6.80 13.03
C ILE A 261 -17.70 -6.38 14.39
N PRO A 262 -17.95 -7.33 15.32
CA PRO A 262 -18.54 -6.99 16.61
C PRO A 262 -17.77 -5.89 17.35
N ASN A 263 -18.50 -4.89 17.87
CA ASN A 263 -17.96 -3.77 18.64
C ASN A 263 -16.95 -2.86 17.91
N VAL A 264 -16.77 -3.02 16.59
CA VAL A 264 -15.90 -2.18 15.77
C VAL A 264 -16.76 -1.37 14.79
N PRO A 265 -16.97 -0.06 15.02
CA PRO A 265 -17.85 0.73 14.18
C PRO A 265 -17.30 0.91 12.77
N ASN A 266 -18.19 0.83 11.78
CA ASN A 266 -17.98 1.29 10.40
C ASN A 266 -16.84 0.57 9.64
N LYS A 267 -16.45 -0.63 10.08
CA LYS A 267 -15.53 -1.52 9.37
C LYS A 267 -16.17 -2.90 9.22
N ARG A 268 -15.93 -3.53 8.09
CA ARG A 268 -16.39 -4.90 7.77
C ARG A 268 -15.22 -5.78 7.36
N ALA A 269 -15.37 -7.08 7.60
CA ALA A 269 -14.42 -8.13 7.25
C ALA A 269 -15.14 -9.24 6.47
N GLY A 270 -14.45 -10.33 6.11
CA GLY A 270 -15.11 -11.48 5.49
C GLY A 270 -15.44 -11.27 4.00
N GLY A 271 -16.43 -12.01 3.50
CA GLY A 271 -16.85 -11.97 2.10
C GLY A 271 -15.94 -12.72 1.13
N TYR A 272 -16.31 -12.69 -0.15
CA TYR A 272 -15.70 -13.49 -1.22
C TYR A 272 -15.39 -12.63 -2.45
N CYS A 273 -14.30 -12.96 -3.16
CA CYS A 273 -13.95 -12.32 -4.43
C CYS A 273 -13.44 -13.35 -5.42
N LEU A 274 -14.06 -13.41 -6.59
CA LEU A 274 -13.70 -14.34 -7.67
C LEU A 274 -13.12 -13.56 -8.85
N GLY A 275 -11.93 -13.96 -9.31
CA GLY A 275 -11.27 -13.33 -10.44
C GLY A 275 -10.78 -14.36 -11.44
N GLY A 276 -10.84 -14.06 -12.74
CA GLY A 276 -10.00 -14.75 -13.72
C GLY A 276 -8.52 -14.57 -13.40
N LYS A 277 -8.17 -13.34 -13.02
CA LYS A 277 -6.89 -12.97 -12.42
C LYS A 277 -7.12 -11.93 -11.32
N ILE A 278 -6.42 -12.06 -10.20
CA ILE A 278 -6.45 -11.10 -9.08
C ILE A 278 -5.05 -10.51 -8.90
N ALA A 279 -4.94 -9.20 -8.89
CA ALA A 279 -3.66 -8.54 -8.69
C ALA A 279 -3.10 -8.85 -7.29
N PRO A 280 -1.78 -9.10 -7.13
CA PRO A 280 -1.21 -9.63 -5.88
C PRO A 280 -1.45 -8.75 -4.65
N ILE A 281 -1.30 -7.44 -4.80
CA ILE A 281 -1.53 -6.48 -3.70
C ILE A 281 -2.99 -6.53 -3.24
N PHE A 282 -3.92 -6.64 -4.19
CA PHE A 282 -5.35 -6.71 -3.89
C PHE A 282 -5.72 -8.05 -3.27
N PHE A 283 -5.15 -9.16 -3.77
CA PHE A 283 -5.27 -10.49 -3.17
C PHE A 283 -4.87 -10.45 -1.69
N ASN A 284 -3.68 -9.93 -1.40
CA ASN A 284 -3.16 -9.79 -0.04
C ASN A 284 -4.07 -8.90 0.82
N THR A 285 -4.55 -7.79 0.28
CA THR A 285 -5.44 -6.88 1.02
C THR A 285 -6.79 -7.54 1.36
N MET A 286 -7.30 -8.42 0.50
CA MET A 286 -8.53 -9.17 0.74
C MET A 286 -8.34 -10.24 1.82
N GLU A 287 -7.29 -11.07 1.74
CA GLU A 287 -7.01 -12.12 2.73
C GLU A 287 -6.64 -11.52 4.11
N ASP A 288 -5.91 -10.40 4.14
CA ASP A 288 -5.62 -9.67 5.38
C ASP A 288 -6.89 -9.14 6.07
N ALA A 289 -7.95 -8.89 5.30
CA ALA A 289 -9.25 -8.40 5.79
C ALA A 289 -10.26 -9.54 6.06
N GLY A 290 -9.84 -10.80 6.00
CA GLY A 290 -10.67 -11.98 6.28
C GLY A 290 -11.56 -12.42 5.12
N ALA A 291 -11.43 -11.81 3.94
CA ALA A 291 -12.13 -12.26 2.74
C ALA A 291 -11.45 -13.49 2.14
N LEU A 292 -12.18 -14.27 1.34
CA LEU A 292 -11.63 -15.36 0.55
C LEU A 292 -11.49 -14.97 -0.93
N PRO A 293 -10.30 -14.53 -1.39
CA PRO A 293 -10.01 -14.32 -2.80
C PRO A 293 -9.71 -15.65 -3.52
N ILE A 294 -10.31 -15.88 -4.68
CA ILE A 294 -10.14 -17.12 -5.47
C ILE A 294 -9.89 -16.76 -6.94
N GLU A 295 -8.80 -17.27 -7.50
CA GLU A 295 -8.55 -17.23 -8.95
C GLU A 295 -9.16 -18.46 -9.63
N LEU A 296 -10.02 -18.27 -10.64
CA LEU A 296 -10.67 -19.34 -11.40
C LEU A 296 -11.23 -18.84 -12.73
N ASP A 297 -11.63 -19.73 -13.63
CA ASP A 297 -12.39 -19.32 -14.82
C ASP A 297 -13.78 -18.77 -14.42
N VAL A 298 -14.01 -17.50 -14.73
CA VAL A 298 -15.25 -16.76 -14.43
C VAL A 298 -16.14 -16.54 -15.67
N SER A 299 -15.80 -17.14 -16.81
CA SER A 299 -16.49 -16.94 -18.09
C SER A 299 -17.96 -17.35 -18.06
N LYS A 300 -18.30 -18.37 -17.27
CA LYS A 300 -19.67 -18.89 -17.10
C LYS A 300 -20.44 -18.23 -15.94
N LEU A 301 -19.86 -17.24 -15.26
CA LEU A 301 -20.46 -16.54 -14.14
C LEU A 301 -21.02 -15.19 -14.59
N ASN A 302 -22.34 -15.02 -14.54
CA ASN A 302 -23.05 -13.83 -15.00
C ASN A 302 -23.68 -13.05 -13.85
N MET A 303 -23.94 -11.77 -14.10
CA MET A 303 -24.61 -10.89 -13.13
C MET A 303 -25.95 -11.50 -12.66
N GLY A 304 -26.06 -11.69 -11.35
CA GLY A 304 -27.25 -12.21 -10.70
C GLY A 304 -27.38 -13.73 -10.67
N ASP A 305 -26.43 -14.49 -11.20
CA ASP A 305 -26.39 -15.94 -10.99
C ASP A 305 -26.32 -16.25 -9.49
N VAL A 306 -26.99 -17.32 -9.07
CA VAL A 306 -26.86 -17.87 -7.71
C VAL A 306 -26.02 -19.13 -7.83
N ILE A 307 -24.91 -19.17 -7.10
CA ILE A 307 -23.89 -20.21 -7.20
C ILE A 307 -23.62 -20.84 -5.83
N ASP A 308 -23.25 -22.11 -5.84
CA ASP A 308 -22.73 -22.81 -4.68
C ASP A 308 -21.21 -22.95 -4.84
N VAL A 309 -20.45 -22.36 -3.92
CA VAL A 309 -19.01 -22.51 -3.82
C VAL A 309 -18.71 -23.61 -2.82
N TYR A 310 -17.85 -24.56 -3.19
CA TYR A 310 -17.40 -25.66 -2.35
C TYR A 310 -15.91 -25.48 -2.05
N PRO A 311 -15.55 -24.71 -1.00
CA PRO A 311 -14.16 -24.29 -0.76
C PRO A 311 -13.18 -25.45 -0.66
N PHE A 312 -13.54 -26.53 0.02
CA PHE A 312 -12.68 -27.71 0.23
C PHE A 312 -12.68 -28.69 -0.96
N GLN A 313 -13.66 -28.58 -1.87
CA GLN A 313 -13.73 -29.42 -3.08
C GLN A 313 -13.15 -28.73 -4.32
N GLY A 314 -12.80 -27.44 -4.22
CA GLY A 314 -12.23 -26.69 -5.33
C GLY A 314 -13.17 -26.56 -6.53
N ARG A 315 -14.48 -26.37 -6.30
CA ARG A 315 -15.48 -26.26 -7.38
C ARG A 315 -16.58 -25.26 -7.11
N ILE A 316 -17.17 -24.76 -8.18
CA ILE A 316 -18.37 -23.93 -8.19
C ILE A 316 -19.44 -24.60 -9.05
N SER A 317 -20.67 -24.66 -8.55
CA SER A 317 -21.84 -25.10 -9.33
C SER A 317 -22.95 -24.06 -9.32
N SER A 318 -23.92 -24.21 -10.21
CA SER A 318 -25.16 -23.43 -10.11
C SER A 318 -25.94 -23.86 -8.87
N HIS A 319 -26.59 -22.91 -8.19
CA HIS A 319 -27.32 -23.23 -6.97
C HIS A 319 -28.45 -24.24 -7.22
N GLY A 320 -28.53 -25.27 -6.36
CA GLY A 320 -29.54 -26.33 -6.46
C GLY A 320 -29.37 -27.28 -7.66
N ARG A 321 -28.26 -27.16 -8.40
CA ARG A 321 -27.91 -28.03 -9.53
C ARG A 321 -26.48 -28.57 -9.36
N ASN A 322 -26.22 -29.77 -9.87
CA ASN A 322 -24.90 -30.41 -9.81
C ASN A 322 -24.02 -30.11 -11.04
N ASP A 323 -24.35 -29.10 -11.85
CA ASP A 323 -23.52 -28.68 -12.98
C ASP A 323 -22.32 -27.87 -12.50
N VAL A 324 -21.12 -28.41 -12.73
CA VAL A 324 -19.87 -27.71 -12.40
C VAL A 324 -19.66 -26.58 -13.41
N LEU A 325 -19.67 -25.34 -12.92
CA LEU A 325 -19.42 -24.14 -13.70
C LEU A 325 -17.91 -23.92 -13.88
N SER A 326 -17.15 -24.11 -12.80
CA SER A 326 -15.70 -23.91 -12.76
C SER A 326 -15.06 -24.71 -11.62
N THR A 327 -13.75 -24.94 -11.72
CA THR A 327 -12.93 -25.58 -10.69
C THR A 327 -11.73 -24.69 -10.36
N PHE A 328 -11.22 -24.80 -9.14
CA PHE A 328 -10.12 -23.98 -8.65
C PHE A 328 -9.27 -24.73 -7.64
N SER A 329 -8.04 -24.26 -7.46
CA SER A 329 -7.20 -24.60 -6.32
C SER A 329 -6.90 -23.32 -5.56
N LEU A 330 -6.96 -23.37 -4.23
CA LEU A 330 -6.49 -22.25 -3.43
C LEU A 330 -4.98 -22.08 -3.56
N LYS A 331 -4.51 -20.84 -3.37
CA LYS A 331 -3.08 -20.52 -3.36
C LYS A 331 -2.34 -21.28 -2.25
N THR A 332 -3.00 -21.44 -1.10
CA THR A 332 -2.53 -22.17 0.08
C THR A 332 -3.73 -22.60 0.91
N ASP A 333 -3.65 -23.77 1.57
CA ASP A 333 -4.69 -24.22 2.50
C ASP A 333 -4.74 -23.37 3.77
N VAL A 334 -3.69 -22.59 4.05
CA VAL A 334 -3.67 -21.64 5.18
C VAL A 334 -4.78 -20.60 5.06
N LEU A 335 -5.25 -20.29 3.85
CA LEU A 335 -6.39 -19.39 3.62
C LEU A 335 -7.66 -19.77 4.40
N TYR A 336 -7.88 -21.07 4.66
CA TYR A 336 -9.03 -21.49 5.48
C TYR A 336 -8.91 -20.99 6.93
N ASP A 337 -7.70 -21.05 7.49
CA ASP A 337 -7.43 -20.55 8.83
C ASP A 337 -7.47 -19.02 8.86
N GLU A 338 -7.03 -18.36 7.79
CA GLU A 338 -7.07 -16.90 7.69
C GLU A 338 -8.51 -16.39 7.72
N VAL A 339 -9.40 -16.98 6.91
CA VAL A 339 -10.83 -16.63 6.90
C VAL A 339 -11.44 -16.89 8.28
N ARG A 340 -11.19 -18.05 8.89
CA ARG A 340 -11.71 -18.38 10.23
C ARG A 340 -11.22 -17.41 11.30
N ALA A 341 -9.96 -16.99 11.24
CA ALA A 341 -9.39 -16.03 12.18
C ALA A 341 -9.97 -14.61 12.00
N GLY A 342 -10.66 -14.33 10.89
CA GLY A 342 -11.12 -12.99 10.52
C GLY A 342 -10.07 -12.17 9.77
N GLY A 343 -9.07 -12.84 9.20
CA GLY A 343 -7.98 -12.26 8.42
C GLY A 343 -6.63 -12.92 8.69
N ARG A 344 -5.72 -12.82 7.71
CA ARG A 344 -4.34 -13.29 7.86
C ARG A 344 -3.58 -12.62 8.99
N ILE A 345 -3.76 -11.31 9.17
CA ILE A 345 -3.08 -10.56 10.25
C ILE A 345 -3.52 -11.06 11.65
N PRO A 346 -4.83 -11.15 11.97
CA PRO A 346 -5.28 -11.80 13.21
C PRO A 346 -4.77 -13.24 13.38
N LEU A 347 -4.71 -14.04 12.31
CA LEU A 347 -4.19 -15.41 12.37
C LEU A 347 -2.73 -15.43 12.82
N ILE A 348 -1.87 -14.62 12.21
CA ILE A 348 -0.43 -14.59 12.53
C ILE A 348 -0.22 -14.18 13.99
N ILE A 349 -0.90 -13.14 14.45
CA ILE A 349 -0.79 -12.66 15.83
C ILE A 349 -1.28 -13.73 16.81
N GLY A 350 -2.47 -14.28 16.58
CA GLY A 350 -3.06 -15.28 17.47
C GLY A 350 -2.28 -16.60 17.48
N ARG A 351 -1.76 -17.05 16.33
CA ARG A 351 -0.91 -18.24 16.24
C ARG A 351 0.39 -18.05 17.02
N ALA A 352 1.05 -16.89 16.87
CA ALA A 352 2.26 -16.58 17.62
C ALA A 352 1.99 -16.50 19.14
N LEU A 353 0.83 -15.98 19.55
CA LEU A 353 0.38 -15.98 20.95
C LEU A 353 0.20 -17.41 21.47
N THR A 354 -0.46 -18.29 20.70
CA THR A 354 -0.61 -19.71 21.03
C THR A 354 0.74 -20.42 21.13
N ASP A 355 1.61 -20.28 20.12
CA ASP A 355 2.93 -20.93 20.12
C ASP A 355 3.76 -20.50 21.35
N ARG A 356 3.75 -19.20 21.70
CA ARG A 356 4.42 -18.69 22.91
C ARG A 356 3.82 -19.24 24.21
N ALA A 357 2.51 -19.41 24.27
CA ALA A 357 1.84 -20.00 25.43
C ALA A 357 2.19 -21.49 25.59
N CYS A 358 2.25 -22.25 24.49
CA CYS A 358 2.73 -23.63 24.49
C CYS A 358 4.16 -23.72 25.02
N ASP A 359 5.07 -22.88 24.52
CA ASP A 359 6.47 -22.85 24.96
C ASP A 359 6.58 -22.54 26.46
N ALA A 360 5.86 -21.52 26.94
CA ALA A 360 5.83 -21.15 28.36
C ALA A 360 5.30 -22.26 29.29
N LEU A 361 4.36 -23.07 28.80
CA LEU A 361 3.78 -24.21 29.50
C LEU A 361 4.55 -25.52 29.28
N ASN A 362 5.64 -25.51 28.50
CA ASN A 362 6.39 -26.70 28.08
C ASN A 362 5.52 -27.75 27.38
N LEU A 363 4.58 -27.30 26.56
CA LEU A 363 3.75 -28.13 25.68
C LEU A 363 4.38 -28.25 24.29
N ASN A 364 3.97 -29.26 23.53
CA ASN A 364 4.34 -29.33 22.11
C ASN A 364 3.67 -28.19 21.33
N SER A 365 4.26 -27.82 20.19
CA SER A 365 3.64 -26.86 19.27
C SER A 365 2.25 -27.33 18.85
N SER A 366 1.31 -26.41 18.78
CA SER A 366 -0.09 -26.70 18.45
C SER A 366 -0.23 -27.29 17.04
N ASP A 367 -1.04 -28.34 16.92
CA ASP A 367 -1.46 -29.00 15.67
C ASP A 367 -2.81 -28.48 15.13
N VAL A 368 -3.41 -27.48 15.80
CA VAL A 368 -4.69 -26.87 15.43
C VAL A 368 -4.62 -26.11 14.11
N PHE A 369 -3.48 -25.47 13.83
CA PHE A 369 -3.32 -24.60 12.66
C PHE A 369 -2.74 -25.35 11.47
N ARG A 370 -3.30 -25.09 10.29
CA ARG A 370 -2.66 -25.38 9.01
C ARG A 370 -1.39 -24.55 8.95
N ARG A 371 -0.26 -25.23 8.80
CA ARG A 371 1.03 -24.58 8.57
C ARG A 371 1.35 -24.58 7.08
N PRO A 372 2.06 -23.55 6.59
CA PRO A 372 2.49 -23.51 5.19
C PRO A 372 3.23 -24.77 4.79
N GLN A 373 3.16 -25.13 3.51
CA GLN A 373 3.89 -26.30 2.99
C GLN A 373 5.39 -26.13 3.23
N SER A 374 6.05 -27.25 3.56
CA SER A 374 7.50 -27.33 3.70
C SER A 374 8.20 -26.99 2.38
N MET A 375 9.41 -26.41 2.46
CA MET A 375 10.25 -26.11 1.31
C MET A 375 10.34 -27.31 0.34
N VAL A 376 10.19 -27.03 -0.96
CA VAL A 376 10.60 -27.99 -1.98
C VAL A 376 12.13 -27.97 -2.02
N ASP A 377 12.75 -29.08 -1.62
CA ASP A 377 14.20 -29.23 -1.68
C ASP A 377 14.67 -29.12 -3.14
N SER A 378 15.65 -28.24 -3.36
CA SER A 378 16.33 -28.07 -4.65
C SER A 378 17.80 -27.78 -4.40
N ASN A 379 18.66 -28.48 -5.16
CA ASN A 379 20.12 -28.34 -5.11
C ASN A 379 20.65 -27.15 -5.94
N LYS A 380 19.77 -26.33 -6.51
CA LYS A 380 20.11 -25.17 -7.34
C LYS A 380 20.52 -23.97 -6.50
N GLY A 381 21.21 -23.00 -7.08
CA GLY A 381 21.44 -21.71 -6.43
C GLY A 381 20.17 -20.86 -6.23
N PHE A 382 20.31 -19.73 -5.54
CA PHE A 382 19.25 -18.76 -5.30
C PHE A 382 19.40 -17.51 -6.18
N SER A 383 18.28 -16.95 -6.63
CA SER A 383 18.26 -15.64 -7.28
C SER A 383 18.59 -14.51 -6.30
N LEU A 384 18.84 -13.30 -6.80
CA LEU A 384 19.16 -12.15 -5.95
C LEU A 384 18.01 -11.84 -4.99
N ALA A 385 16.76 -11.84 -5.50
CA ALA A 385 15.59 -11.63 -4.66
C ALA A 385 15.45 -12.71 -3.57
N GLN A 386 15.69 -13.97 -3.93
CA GLN A 386 15.62 -15.09 -2.98
C GLN A 386 16.65 -14.97 -1.86
N LYS A 387 17.87 -14.52 -2.16
CA LYS A 387 18.92 -14.24 -1.16
C LYS A 387 18.58 -13.05 -0.27
N MET A 388 18.06 -11.96 -0.84
CA MET A 388 17.66 -10.79 -0.05
C MET A 388 16.57 -11.13 0.97
N VAL A 389 15.54 -11.88 0.55
CA VAL A 389 14.48 -12.37 1.45
C VAL A 389 15.04 -13.39 2.45
N GLY A 390 15.90 -14.31 1.99
CA GLY A 390 16.60 -15.27 2.86
C GLY A 390 17.35 -14.59 4.00
N LYS A 391 18.17 -13.59 3.69
CA LYS A 391 18.92 -12.80 4.68
C LYS A 391 18.01 -12.15 5.71
N ALA A 392 16.88 -11.61 5.27
CA ALA A 392 15.89 -11.00 6.16
C ALA A 392 15.17 -12.03 7.06
N CYS A 393 15.20 -13.31 6.69
CA CYS A 393 14.71 -14.46 7.46
C CYS A 393 15.84 -15.22 8.17
N SER A 394 17.09 -14.73 8.15
CA SER A 394 18.27 -15.38 8.72
C SER A 394 18.61 -16.76 8.10
N VAL A 395 18.34 -16.96 6.81
CA VAL A 395 18.74 -18.13 6.02
C VAL A 395 19.44 -17.70 4.72
N GLU A 396 20.02 -18.64 3.96
CA GLU A 396 20.75 -18.32 2.73
C GLU A 396 19.84 -17.80 1.60
N GLY A 397 18.64 -18.37 1.48
CA GLY A 397 17.64 -17.97 0.48
C GLY A 397 16.27 -18.58 0.78
N ILE A 398 15.21 -17.99 0.20
CA ILE A 398 13.84 -18.52 0.27
C ILE A 398 13.39 -18.99 -1.11
N ARG A 399 12.85 -20.20 -1.21
CA ARG A 399 12.33 -20.76 -2.46
C ARG A 399 10.92 -20.26 -2.77
N PRO A 400 10.54 -20.12 -4.06
CA PRO A 400 9.17 -19.79 -4.43
C PRO A 400 8.14 -20.74 -3.82
N GLY A 401 6.99 -20.21 -3.41
CA GLY A 401 5.92 -20.94 -2.72
C GLY A 401 6.15 -21.14 -1.22
N THR A 402 7.34 -20.84 -0.70
CA THR A 402 7.64 -20.94 0.73
C THR A 402 7.09 -19.72 1.46
N TYR A 403 6.29 -19.94 2.51
CA TYR A 403 5.91 -18.88 3.44
C TYR A 403 7.12 -18.46 4.28
N CYS A 404 7.29 -17.16 4.45
CA CYS A 404 8.32 -16.58 5.30
C CYS A 404 7.87 -15.25 5.89
N GLU A 405 8.58 -14.79 6.91
CA GLU A 405 8.31 -13.53 7.60
C GLU A 405 9.58 -12.65 7.61
N PRO A 406 10.00 -12.10 6.46
CA PRO A 406 11.21 -11.29 6.40
C PRO A 406 11.15 -10.09 7.34
N LYS A 407 12.27 -9.82 8.01
CA LYS A 407 12.49 -8.56 8.71
C LYS A 407 12.34 -7.38 7.75
N ILE A 408 11.50 -6.44 8.13
CA ILE A 408 11.22 -5.22 7.39
C ILE A 408 12.11 -4.08 7.91
N THR A 409 13.09 -3.72 7.08
CA THR A 409 14.07 -2.67 7.41
C THR A 409 13.53 -1.27 7.16
N THR A 410 12.74 -1.10 6.09
CA THR A 410 12.23 0.21 5.68
C THR A 410 10.75 0.11 5.28
N VAL A 411 9.93 1.00 5.84
CA VAL A 411 8.49 1.15 5.56
C VAL A 411 8.20 2.55 5.03
N GLY A 412 7.57 2.64 3.85
CA GLY A 412 7.09 3.90 3.27
C GLY A 412 5.60 4.15 3.47
N SER A 413 5.21 5.39 3.78
CA SER A 413 3.82 5.84 3.84
C SER A 413 3.65 7.21 3.16
N GLN A 414 2.49 7.42 2.54
CA GLN A 414 2.11 8.66 1.83
C GLN A 414 0.75 9.16 2.28
N ASP A 415 0.38 10.38 1.91
CA ASP A 415 -0.70 11.17 2.51
C ASP A 415 -2.13 10.82 2.07
N THR A 416 -2.31 9.94 1.07
CA THR A 416 -3.63 9.44 0.64
C THR A 416 -3.95 8.02 1.11
N THR A 417 -2.94 7.26 1.52
CA THR A 417 -3.07 5.97 2.22
C THR A 417 -2.71 6.09 3.71
N GLY A 418 -1.97 7.13 4.09
CA GLY A 418 -1.52 7.41 5.45
C GLY A 418 -2.65 7.51 6.46
N PRO A 419 -3.75 8.25 6.19
CA PRO A 419 -4.90 8.26 7.09
C PRO A 419 -5.51 6.88 7.35
N MET A 420 -5.62 6.01 6.33
CA MET A 420 -6.06 4.62 6.55
C MET A 420 -5.02 3.83 7.32
N THR A 421 -3.74 3.98 7.01
CA THR A 421 -2.64 3.29 7.73
C THR A 421 -2.59 3.69 9.20
N ARG A 422 -2.84 4.96 9.52
CA ARG A 422 -3.03 5.45 10.90
C ARG A 422 -4.16 4.70 11.59
N ASP A 423 -5.30 4.55 10.93
CA ASP A 423 -6.47 3.89 11.52
C ASP A 423 -6.21 2.39 11.72
N GLU A 424 -5.54 1.71 10.79
CA GLU A 424 -5.12 0.31 10.98
C GLU A 424 -4.05 0.17 12.09
N LEU A 425 -3.14 1.15 12.26
CA LEU A 425 -2.19 1.19 13.38
C LEU A 425 -2.89 1.37 14.73
N LYS A 426 -3.96 2.16 14.77
CA LYS A 426 -4.79 2.32 15.98
C LYS A 426 -5.47 1.00 16.34
N ASP A 427 -6.06 0.32 15.38
CA ASP A 427 -6.73 -0.98 15.57
C ASP A 427 -5.75 -2.07 16.01
N LEU A 428 -4.51 -2.05 15.52
CA LEU A 428 -3.42 -2.95 15.94
C LEU A 428 -2.79 -2.58 17.30
N ALA A 429 -3.35 -1.59 18.01
CA ALA A 429 -2.83 -1.08 19.28
C ALA A 429 -1.37 -0.62 19.22
N CYS A 430 -0.90 -0.12 18.06
CA CYS A 430 0.48 0.28 17.86
C CYS A 430 0.80 1.60 18.56
N LEU A 431 1.69 1.53 19.57
CA LEU A 431 2.24 2.69 20.30
C LEU A 431 3.67 3.05 19.88
N GLY A 432 4.34 2.19 19.11
CA GLY A 432 5.69 2.41 18.60
C GLY A 432 6.02 1.47 17.44
N PHE A 433 6.91 1.89 16.54
CA PHE A 433 7.32 1.06 15.41
C PHE A 433 8.51 0.16 15.77
N SER A 434 8.40 -1.12 15.42
CA SER A 434 9.51 -2.08 15.51
C SER A 434 10.30 -2.18 14.19
N ALA A 435 9.71 -1.77 13.07
CA ALA A 435 10.45 -1.60 11.83
C ALA A 435 11.59 -0.58 12.01
N ASP A 436 12.74 -0.85 11.42
CA ASP A 436 13.95 -0.05 11.67
C ASP A 436 13.84 1.39 11.14
N LEU A 437 13.07 1.62 10.08
CA LEU A 437 12.69 2.96 9.63
C LEU A 437 11.28 2.94 9.05
N THR A 438 10.42 3.83 9.56
CA THR A 438 9.12 4.15 8.96
C THR A 438 9.13 5.61 8.53
N MET A 439 8.77 5.92 7.29
CA MET A 439 8.76 7.28 6.74
C MET A 439 7.37 7.66 6.22
N GLN A 440 6.89 8.85 6.56
CA GLN A 440 5.65 9.45 6.05
C GLN A 440 5.96 10.66 5.16
N SER A 441 5.27 10.76 4.02
CA SER A 441 5.36 11.89 3.09
C SER A 441 4.03 12.63 2.90
N PHE A 442 4.08 13.84 2.32
CA PHE A 442 2.92 14.67 2.00
C PHE A 442 3.00 15.17 0.56
N CYS A 443 2.91 14.24 -0.39
CA CYS A 443 3.21 14.50 -1.79
C CYS A 443 2.01 14.45 -2.73
N HIS A 444 0.92 13.79 -2.35
CA HIS A 444 -0.27 13.65 -3.19
C HIS A 444 -1.30 14.74 -2.94
N THR A 445 -1.24 15.42 -1.79
CA THR A 445 -2.24 16.41 -1.35
C THR A 445 -1.68 17.80 -1.07
N SER A 446 -0.36 18.02 -1.23
CA SER A 446 0.27 19.30 -0.86
C SER A 446 -0.05 20.46 -1.79
N ALA A 447 -0.31 20.21 -3.08
CA ALA A 447 -0.40 21.27 -4.08
C ALA A 447 -1.69 22.09 -3.96
N TYR A 448 -2.84 21.42 -3.75
CA TYR A 448 -4.16 22.05 -3.66
C TYR A 448 -4.99 21.46 -2.49
N PRO A 449 -4.54 21.61 -1.24
CA PRO A 449 -5.12 20.89 -0.11
C PRO A 449 -6.57 21.33 0.16
N LYS A 450 -7.46 20.34 0.32
CA LYS A 450 -8.81 20.54 0.88
C LYS A 450 -8.69 20.74 2.40
N PRO A 451 -9.74 21.27 3.09
CA PRO A 451 -9.70 21.43 4.56
C PRO A 451 -9.35 20.14 5.33
N ILE A 452 -9.80 18.98 4.84
CA ILE A 452 -9.48 17.67 5.42
C ILE A 452 -8.02 17.24 5.17
N ASP A 453 -7.44 17.66 4.04
CA ASP A 453 -6.02 17.42 3.75
C ASP A 453 -5.16 18.28 4.69
N VAL A 454 -5.56 19.54 4.93
CA VAL A 454 -4.90 20.42 5.92
C VAL A 454 -4.95 19.81 7.33
N LEU A 455 -6.09 19.24 7.74
CA LEU A 455 -6.16 18.50 9.01
C LEU A 455 -5.19 17.32 9.04
N THR A 456 -5.08 16.58 7.93
CA THR A 456 -4.11 15.48 7.80
C THR A 456 -2.67 15.99 7.92
N HIS A 457 -2.34 17.13 7.30
CA HIS A 457 -1.01 17.75 7.38
C HIS A 457 -0.64 18.17 8.80
N HIS A 458 -1.62 18.52 9.64
CA HIS A 458 -1.37 18.91 11.03
C HIS A 458 -1.35 17.73 12.02
N THR A 459 -2.05 16.64 11.73
CA THR A 459 -2.23 15.53 12.69
C THR A 459 -1.35 14.32 12.40
N LEU A 460 -1.15 13.99 11.12
CA LEU A 460 -0.43 12.78 10.73
C LEU A 460 1.08 12.81 11.03
N PRO A 461 1.81 13.95 10.90
CA PRO A 461 3.22 13.98 11.27
C PRO A 461 3.44 13.58 12.73
N HIS A 462 2.70 14.22 13.65
CA HIS A 462 2.81 13.94 15.08
C HIS A 462 2.49 12.48 15.41
N PHE A 463 1.45 11.90 14.78
CA PHE A 463 1.10 10.50 14.96
C PHE A 463 2.23 9.53 14.59
N ILE A 464 2.97 9.82 13.51
CA ILE A 464 4.09 9.02 13.03
C ILE A 464 5.33 9.23 13.91
N GLU A 465 5.63 10.47 14.28
CA GLU A 465 6.82 10.82 15.06
C GLU A 465 6.78 10.29 16.49
N THR A 466 5.61 10.31 17.14
CA THR A 466 5.47 9.73 18.50
C THR A 466 5.69 8.23 18.55
N ARG A 467 5.65 7.56 17.38
CA ARG A 467 5.95 6.13 17.21
C ARG A 467 7.38 5.87 16.73
N GLY A 468 8.21 6.91 16.62
CA GLY A 468 9.60 6.82 16.16
C GLY A 468 9.80 6.87 14.64
N GLY A 469 8.75 7.19 13.87
CA GLY A 469 8.84 7.36 12.42
C GLY A 469 9.27 8.75 11.99
N VAL A 470 9.84 8.87 10.79
CA VAL A 470 10.25 10.15 10.18
C VAL A 470 9.09 10.71 9.38
N ALA A 471 8.66 11.94 9.67
CA ALA A 471 7.65 12.63 8.85
C ALA A 471 8.31 13.74 8.01
N LEU A 472 7.99 13.76 6.71
CA LEU A 472 8.31 14.88 5.83
C LEU A 472 7.24 15.97 5.96
N HIS A 473 7.42 17.09 5.26
CA HIS A 473 6.49 18.21 5.25
C HIS A 473 5.78 18.37 3.90
N PRO A 474 4.56 18.95 3.88
CA PRO A 474 3.94 19.38 2.62
C PRO A 474 4.88 20.28 1.81
N GLY A 475 5.07 19.94 0.53
CA GLY A 475 5.97 20.65 -0.38
C GLY A 475 7.43 20.14 -0.40
N ASP A 476 7.79 19.14 0.42
CA ASP A 476 9.07 18.46 0.33
C ASP A 476 9.21 17.63 -0.95
N GLY A 477 8.09 17.04 -1.40
CA GLY A 477 7.99 16.32 -2.65
C GLY A 477 7.70 14.82 -2.50
N VAL A 478 7.84 14.10 -3.61
CA VAL A 478 7.42 12.72 -3.85
C VAL A 478 8.06 11.74 -2.88
N ILE A 479 7.24 10.86 -2.28
CA ILE A 479 7.65 9.83 -1.32
C ILE A 479 8.94 9.10 -1.73
N HIS A 480 8.98 8.53 -2.93
CA HIS A 480 10.04 7.60 -3.33
C HIS A 480 11.39 8.30 -3.55
N SER A 481 11.37 9.56 -3.99
CA SER A 481 12.57 10.38 -4.16
C SER A 481 13.27 10.69 -2.82
N TRP A 482 12.53 10.63 -1.71
CA TRP A 482 13.04 10.73 -0.35
C TRP A 482 13.32 9.35 0.26
N LEU A 483 12.36 8.42 0.18
CA LEU A 483 12.46 7.08 0.76
C LEU A 483 13.66 6.31 0.21
N ASN A 484 13.91 6.40 -1.10
CA ASN A 484 15.04 5.73 -1.75
C ASN A 484 16.38 6.21 -1.19
N ARG A 485 16.45 7.48 -0.74
CA ARG A 485 17.61 8.07 -0.07
C ARG A 485 17.76 7.64 1.40
N MET A 486 16.86 6.81 1.91
CA MET A 486 16.89 6.26 3.28
C MET A 486 17.05 4.74 3.33
N LEU A 487 17.27 4.10 2.17
CA LEU A 487 17.41 2.64 2.07
C LEU A 487 18.79 2.15 2.50
N LEU A 488 18.83 0.86 2.86
CA LEU A 488 20.07 0.10 2.98
C LEU A 488 20.12 -0.97 1.87
N PRO A 489 21.28 -1.18 1.22
CA PRO A 489 21.43 -2.23 0.22
C PRO A 489 21.11 -3.63 0.77
N ASP A 490 20.58 -4.50 -0.10
CA ASP A 490 20.24 -5.91 0.20
C ASP A 490 19.31 -6.12 1.40
N THR A 491 18.46 -5.13 1.70
CA THR A 491 17.44 -5.23 2.75
C THR A 491 16.04 -5.31 2.15
N VAL A 492 15.10 -5.85 2.93
CA VAL A 492 13.70 -6.00 2.55
C VAL A 492 12.88 -4.88 3.17
N GLY A 493 11.88 -4.38 2.44
CA GLY A 493 10.90 -3.46 2.99
C GLY A 493 9.52 -3.51 2.33
N THR A 494 8.68 -2.56 2.70
CA THR A 494 7.31 -2.42 2.17
C THR A 494 6.88 -0.96 2.18
N GLY A 495 5.70 -0.67 1.64
CA GLY A 495 5.10 0.65 1.76
C GLY A 495 3.65 0.70 1.30
N GLY A 496 2.92 1.66 1.85
CA GLY A 496 1.52 1.97 1.54
C GLY A 496 1.33 2.65 0.19
N ASP A 497 2.14 2.28 -0.80
CA ASP A 497 2.12 2.80 -2.15
C ASP A 497 2.65 1.75 -3.13
N SER A 498 1.93 1.49 -4.21
CA SER A 498 2.26 0.45 -5.19
C SER A 498 3.59 0.66 -5.92
N HIS A 499 4.13 1.88 -5.89
CA HIS A 499 5.42 2.26 -6.49
C HIS A 499 6.55 2.26 -5.46
N THR A 500 6.31 1.70 -4.26
CA THR A 500 7.39 1.38 -3.32
C THR A 500 8.22 0.23 -3.89
N ARG A 501 9.16 0.56 -4.79
CA ARG A 501 9.97 -0.39 -5.57
C ARG A 501 11.44 -0.05 -5.40
N PHE A 502 12.03 -0.57 -4.32
CA PHE A 502 13.36 -0.17 -3.90
C PHE A 502 14.41 -0.41 -4.99
N PRO A 503 15.21 0.62 -5.35
CA PRO A 503 16.36 0.43 -6.24
C PRO A 503 17.58 -0.15 -5.50
N LEU A 504 17.53 -0.23 -4.16
CA LEU A 504 18.55 -0.79 -3.27
C LEU A 504 17.89 -1.82 -2.34
N GLY A 505 18.05 -3.10 -2.63
CA GLY A 505 17.32 -4.18 -1.95
C GLY A 505 16.04 -4.54 -2.69
N ILE A 506 15.02 -4.97 -1.94
CA ILE A 506 13.72 -5.37 -2.51
C ILE A 506 12.57 -4.89 -1.61
N SER A 507 11.46 -4.52 -2.23
CA SER A 507 10.24 -4.18 -1.50
C SER A 507 9.00 -4.84 -2.11
N PHE A 508 8.07 -5.19 -1.23
CA PHE A 508 6.76 -5.72 -1.58
C PHE A 508 5.69 -4.74 -1.10
N PRO A 509 5.15 -3.88 -1.98
CA PRO A 509 4.07 -2.95 -1.62
C PRO A 509 2.84 -3.67 -1.11
N ALA A 510 2.11 -3.01 -0.22
CA ALA A 510 0.91 -3.59 0.37
C ALA A 510 -0.17 -2.55 0.66
N GLY A 511 -1.37 -3.04 0.98
CA GLY A 511 -2.44 -2.22 1.53
C GLY A 511 -2.14 -1.76 2.96
N SER A 512 -2.85 -0.74 3.42
CA SER A 512 -2.64 -0.09 4.72
C SER A 512 -2.62 -1.04 5.93
N GLY A 513 -3.36 -2.16 5.91
CA GLY A 513 -3.39 -3.12 7.01
C GLY A 513 -2.05 -3.83 7.19
N LEU A 514 -1.51 -4.41 6.11
CA LEU A 514 -0.22 -5.09 6.14
C LEU A 514 0.95 -4.12 6.38
N VAL A 515 0.85 -2.88 5.88
CA VAL A 515 1.84 -1.83 6.16
C VAL A 515 1.83 -1.45 7.63
N ALA A 516 0.65 -1.33 8.24
CA ALA A 516 0.51 -1.08 9.67
C ALA A 516 1.09 -2.23 10.50
N PHE A 517 0.80 -3.48 10.11
CA PHE A 517 1.40 -4.67 10.73
C PHE A 517 2.92 -4.64 10.64
N ALA A 518 3.47 -4.46 9.43
CA ALA A 518 4.91 -4.44 9.20
C ALA A 518 5.64 -3.33 9.96
N ALA A 519 5.05 -2.14 10.05
CA ALA A 519 5.60 -1.05 10.85
C ALA A 519 5.59 -1.37 12.35
N THR A 520 4.52 -2.02 12.84
CA THR A 520 4.31 -2.36 14.26
C THR A 520 5.23 -3.49 14.72
N THR A 521 5.30 -4.58 13.95
CA THR A 521 6.01 -5.81 14.35
C THR A 521 7.43 -5.89 13.79
N GLY A 522 7.76 -5.11 12.76
CA GLY A 522 9.06 -5.15 12.10
C GLY A 522 9.26 -6.37 11.18
N VAL A 523 8.20 -7.14 10.90
CA VAL A 523 8.18 -8.31 10.01
C VAL A 523 6.94 -8.26 9.11
N MET A 524 6.95 -9.01 8.00
CA MET A 524 5.80 -9.06 7.08
C MET A 524 5.59 -10.48 6.57
N PRO A 525 4.36 -11.04 6.63
CA PRO A 525 4.06 -12.30 5.96
C PRO A 525 4.26 -12.22 4.45
N LEU A 526 4.92 -13.23 3.90
CA LEU A 526 5.19 -13.34 2.49
C LEU A 526 5.19 -14.81 2.05
N ASP A 527 4.26 -15.17 1.17
CA ASP A 527 4.45 -16.35 0.32
C ASP A 527 5.41 -15.96 -0.80
N MET A 528 6.62 -16.53 -0.78
CA MET A 528 7.68 -16.11 -1.68
C MET A 528 7.25 -16.29 -3.14
N PRO A 529 7.16 -15.22 -3.94
CA PRO A 529 6.75 -15.35 -5.32
C PRO A 529 7.84 -16.01 -6.19
N LYS A 530 7.43 -16.57 -7.32
CA LYS A 530 8.36 -16.94 -8.39
C LYS A 530 9.00 -15.69 -9.00
N SER A 531 10.13 -15.84 -9.70
CA SER A 531 10.82 -14.75 -10.39
C SER A 531 10.78 -14.86 -11.91
N ILE A 532 10.83 -13.73 -12.60
CA ILE A 532 11.12 -13.59 -14.03
C ILE A 532 12.36 -12.70 -14.19
N LEU A 533 13.32 -13.15 -15.01
CA LEU A 533 14.55 -12.42 -15.26
C LEU A 533 14.42 -11.61 -16.55
N VAL A 534 14.73 -10.32 -16.49
CA VAL A 534 14.98 -9.47 -17.66
C VAL A 534 16.47 -9.19 -17.73
N ARG A 535 17.12 -9.64 -18.81
CA ARG A 535 18.55 -9.43 -19.01
C ARG A 535 18.79 -8.54 -20.21
N CYS A 536 19.38 -7.37 -19.96
CA CYS A 536 19.77 -6.44 -21.01
C CYS A 536 21.20 -6.71 -21.49
N LYS A 537 21.48 -6.53 -22.77
CA LYS A 537 22.84 -6.59 -23.33
C LYS A 537 23.07 -5.50 -24.37
N GLY A 538 24.33 -5.12 -24.59
CA GLY A 538 24.70 -4.12 -25.59
C GLY A 538 24.74 -2.70 -25.05
N LYS A 539 24.51 -1.72 -25.92
CA LYS A 539 24.55 -0.28 -25.60
C LYS A 539 23.33 0.42 -26.18
N PHE A 540 22.84 1.45 -25.49
CA PHE A 540 21.79 2.32 -26.00
C PHE A 540 22.14 2.89 -27.37
N GLN A 541 21.18 2.85 -28.29
CA GLN A 541 21.26 3.55 -29.57
C GLN A 541 21.11 5.06 -29.36
N GLN A 542 21.51 5.84 -30.37
CA GLN A 542 21.42 7.29 -30.31
C GLN A 542 19.97 7.74 -30.08
N GLY A 543 19.75 8.60 -29.08
CA GLY A 543 18.45 9.17 -28.77
C GLY A 543 17.54 8.25 -27.94
N ILE A 544 17.95 7.01 -27.66
CA ILE A 544 17.21 6.11 -26.78
C ILE A 544 17.54 6.42 -25.33
N THR A 545 16.51 6.53 -24.51
CA THR A 545 16.57 6.84 -23.09
C THR A 545 16.36 5.59 -22.23
N LEU A 546 16.61 5.71 -20.93
CA LEU A 546 16.29 4.64 -19.99
C LEU A 546 14.78 4.35 -19.94
N ARG A 547 13.95 5.38 -20.11
CA ARG A 547 12.49 5.24 -20.15
C ARG A 547 12.01 4.43 -21.36
N ASP A 548 12.74 4.46 -22.47
CA ASP A 548 12.44 3.60 -23.62
C ASP A 548 12.75 2.13 -23.30
N LEU A 549 13.80 1.84 -22.52
CA LEU A 549 14.07 0.49 -22.02
C LEU A 549 12.96 0.00 -21.07
N VAL A 550 12.44 0.88 -20.22
CA VAL A 550 11.29 0.55 -19.37
C VAL A 550 10.10 0.08 -20.21
N HIS A 551 9.77 0.79 -21.30
CA HIS A 551 8.68 0.42 -22.20
C HIS A 551 9.07 -0.72 -23.17
N ALA A 552 10.35 -0.99 -23.37
CA ALA A 552 10.81 -2.14 -24.15
C ALA A 552 10.45 -3.48 -23.47
N ILE A 553 10.42 -3.53 -22.13
CA ILE A 553 10.05 -4.75 -21.39
C ILE A 553 8.66 -5.26 -21.81
N PRO A 554 7.56 -4.48 -21.69
CA PRO A 554 6.26 -4.95 -22.18
C PRO A 554 6.24 -5.16 -23.70
N TYR A 555 6.94 -4.34 -24.48
CA TYR A 555 6.99 -4.49 -25.95
C TYR A 555 7.57 -5.85 -26.38
N PHE A 556 8.73 -6.24 -25.84
CA PHE A 556 9.35 -7.53 -26.14
C PHE A 556 8.58 -8.70 -25.52
N ALA A 557 8.01 -8.54 -24.32
CA ALA A 557 7.15 -9.56 -23.72
C ALA A 557 5.90 -9.85 -24.58
N ILE A 558 5.30 -8.84 -25.21
CA ILE A 558 4.19 -9.02 -26.16
C ILE A 558 4.66 -9.78 -27.39
N LYS A 559 5.83 -9.41 -27.94
CA LYS A 559 6.42 -10.13 -29.10
C LYS A 559 6.67 -11.60 -28.83
N GLU A 560 7.07 -11.94 -27.60
CA GLU A 560 7.33 -13.32 -27.18
C GLU A 560 6.09 -14.06 -26.67
N GLY A 561 4.92 -13.41 -26.63
CA GLY A 561 3.67 -14.01 -26.15
C GLY A 561 3.59 -14.19 -24.63
N LEU A 562 4.47 -13.54 -23.87
CA LEU A 562 4.50 -13.54 -22.39
C LEU A 562 3.56 -12.48 -21.80
N LEU A 563 3.04 -11.58 -22.62
CA LEU A 563 2.11 -10.52 -22.25
C LEU A 563 1.08 -10.28 -23.37
N THR A 564 -0.18 -10.09 -23.01
CA THR A 564 -1.25 -9.70 -23.96
C THR A 564 -1.94 -8.41 -23.51
N ILE A 565 -2.44 -7.63 -24.48
CA ILE A 565 -3.19 -6.40 -24.22
C ILE A 565 -4.66 -6.70 -23.88
N GLU A 566 -5.26 -7.69 -24.52
CA GLU A 566 -6.67 -8.10 -24.31
C GLU A 566 -6.92 -8.41 -22.83
N LYS A 567 -8.06 -7.94 -22.30
CA LYS A 567 -8.39 -8.05 -20.87
C LYS A 567 -8.99 -9.42 -20.55
N ALA A 568 -9.87 -9.91 -21.43
CA ALA A 568 -10.42 -11.25 -21.28
C ALA A 568 -9.33 -12.30 -21.53
N GLY A 569 -9.08 -13.18 -20.56
CA GLY A 569 -8.06 -14.23 -20.70
C GLY A 569 -6.62 -13.71 -20.78
N LYS A 570 -6.35 -12.52 -20.22
CA LYS A 570 -5.04 -11.86 -20.29
C LYS A 570 -3.90 -12.77 -19.82
N ILE A 571 -2.88 -12.89 -20.66
CA ILE A 571 -1.58 -13.47 -20.31
C ILE A 571 -0.69 -12.34 -19.79
N ASN A 572 -0.10 -12.54 -18.62
CA ASN A 572 0.89 -11.64 -18.05
C ASN A 572 1.83 -12.45 -17.15
N GLU A 573 2.97 -12.87 -17.69
CA GLU A 573 3.97 -13.66 -16.97
C GLU A 573 4.63 -12.90 -15.81
N PHE A 574 4.52 -11.57 -15.76
CA PHE A 574 5.03 -10.78 -14.65
C PHE A 574 4.07 -10.75 -13.45
N SER A 575 2.77 -11.01 -13.68
CA SER A 575 1.73 -10.84 -12.67
C SER A 575 1.95 -11.76 -11.47
N GLY A 576 2.13 -11.19 -10.29
CA GLY A 576 2.38 -11.97 -9.06
C GLY A 576 3.77 -12.57 -8.95
N ARG A 577 4.70 -12.19 -9.81
CA ARG A 577 6.10 -12.62 -9.74
C ARG A 577 7.01 -11.47 -9.29
N ILE A 578 8.26 -11.79 -8.96
CA ILE A 578 9.33 -10.81 -8.77
C ILE A 578 9.97 -10.54 -10.14
N LEU A 579 10.09 -9.27 -10.51
CA LEU A 579 10.84 -8.85 -11.70
C LEU A 579 12.31 -8.61 -11.32
N GLU A 580 13.22 -9.44 -11.80
CA GLU A 580 14.67 -9.28 -11.56
C GLU A 580 15.34 -8.75 -12.83
N ILE A 581 16.19 -7.71 -12.71
CA ILE A 581 16.78 -7.02 -13.87
C ILE A 581 18.31 -7.02 -13.77
N GLU A 582 18.99 -7.44 -14.84
CA GLU A 582 20.46 -7.49 -14.96
C GLU A 582 20.97 -6.89 -16.29
N GLY A 583 22.28 -6.64 -16.38
CA GLY A 583 22.95 -6.11 -17.58
C GLY A 583 23.00 -4.58 -17.66
N MET A 584 22.62 -3.91 -16.57
CA MET A 584 22.55 -2.45 -16.43
C MET A 584 23.24 -1.96 -15.15
N GLU A 585 24.26 -2.68 -14.67
CA GLU A 585 24.88 -2.48 -13.35
C GLU A 585 25.56 -1.11 -13.20
N TYR A 586 25.85 -0.45 -14.31
CA TYR A 586 26.49 0.87 -14.38
C TYR A 586 25.52 2.04 -14.14
N LEU A 587 24.21 1.80 -14.06
CA LEU A 587 23.23 2.84 -13.78
C LEU A 587 23.45 3.46 -12.39
N THR A 588 23.12 4.74 -12.25
CA THR A 588 22.97 5.36 -10.93
C THR A 588 21.72 4.80 -10.24
N VAL A 589 21.63 4.94 -8.92
CA VAL A 589 20.49 4.42 -8.14
C VAL A 589 19.16 5.11 -8.54
N GLU A 590 19.21 6.41 -8.85
CA GLU A 590 18.02 7.16 -9.32
C GLU A 590 17.54 6.68 -10.69
N GLN A 591 18.46 6.28 -11.57
CA GLN A 591 18.13 5.66 -12.86
C GLN A 591 17.58 4.25 -12.67
N ALA A 592 18.20 3.43 -11.82
CA ALA A 592 17.72 2.09 -11.51
C ALA A 592 16.27 2.10 -11.02
N PHE A 593 15.89 3.17 -10.30
CA PHE A 593 14.52 3.36 -9.86
C PHE A 593 13.53 3.51 -11.03
N GLU A 594 13.90 4.07 -12.19
CA GLU A 594 12.98 4.12 -13.35
C GLU A 594 12.56 2.72 -13.81
N LEU A 595 13.46 1.73 -13.69
CA LEU A 595 13.18 0.33 -14.01
C LEU A 595 12.36 -0.35 -12.90
N SER A 596 12.77 -0.18 -11.64
CA SER A 596 12.06 -0.83 -10.53
C SER A 596 10.68 -0.24 -10.30
N ASP A 597 10.50 1.07 -10.41
CA ASP A 597 9.23 1.80 -10.25
C ASP A 597 8.15 1.24 -11.19
N ALA A 598 8.48 1.11 -12.48
CA ALA A 598 7.58 0.60 -13.51
C ALA A 598 7.25 -0.89 -13.39
N SER A 599 7.90 -1.65 -12.50
CA SER A 599 7.50 -3.03 -12.21
C SER A 599 6.09 -3.10 -11.64
N ALA A 600 5.59 -2.02 -11.05
CA ALA A 600 4.21 -1.93 -10.56
C ALA A 600 3.19 -2.12 -11.70
N GLU A 601 3.42 -1.53 -12.86
CA GLU A 601 2.54 -1.63 -14.03
C GLU A 601 2.60 -3.02 -14.69
N ARG A 602 3.67 -3.79 -14.47
CA ARG A 602 3.72 -5.21 -14.84
C ARG A 602 2.88 -6.11 -13.92
N SER A 603 2.27 -5.56 -12.86
CA SER A 603 1.64 -6.32 -11.77
C SER A 603 2.61 -7.24 -11.03
N ALA A 604 3.91 -6.90 -11.04
CA ALA A 604 4.91 -7.62 -10.28
C ALA A 604 4.72 -7.40 -8.76
N ALA A 605 4.94 -8.45 -7.99
CA ALA A 605 4.88 -8.41 -6.53
C ALA A 605 6.03 -7.58 -5.94
N GLY A 606 7.22 -7.70 -6.52
CA GLY A 606 8.43 -6.97 -6.15
C GLY A 606 9.37 -6.81 -7.35
N CYS A 607 10.45 -6.05 -7.17
CA CYS A 607 11.49 -5.91 -8.18
C CYS A 607 12.87 -5.79 -7.53
N THR A 608 13.89 -6.31 -8.21
CA THR A 608 15.29 -6.05 -7.90
C THR A 608 16.04 -5.68 -9.17
N VAL A 609 17.01 -4.78 -9.05
CA VAL A 609 17.89 -4.34 -10.14
C VAL A 609 19.31 -4.54 -9.68
N ARG A 610 20.09 -5.33 -10.42
CA ARG A 610 21.50 -5.55 -10.10
C ARG A 610 22.29 -4.27 -10.37
N LEU A 611 23.01 -3.78 -9.37
CA LEU A 611 23.81 -2.55 -9.45
C LEU A 611 25.26 -2.78 -9.03
N SER A 612 26.15 -1.93 -9.56
CA SER A 612 27.55 -1.93 -9.16
C SER A 612 27.74 -1.32 -7.76
N ARG A 613 28.74 -1.82 -7.03
CA ARG A 613 29.15 -1.28 -5.71
C ARG A 613 29.42 0.22 -5.76
N LYS A 614 30.01 0.70 -6.86
CA LYS A 614 30.30 2.13 -7.07
C LYS A 614 29.02 2.97 -7.08
N SER A 615 28.02 2.58 -7.89
CA SER A 615 26.74 3.30 -7.97
C SER A 615 26.06 3.41 -6.61
N VAL A 616 26.10 2.32 -5.83
CA VAL A 616 25.53 2.27 -4.48
C VAL A 616 26.32 3.18 -3.52
N ALA A 617 27.65 3.08 -3.50
CA ALA A 617 28.50 3.88 -2.62
C ALA A 617 28.37 5.39 -2.89
N ASP A 618 28.37 5.81 -4.16
CA ASP A 618 28.20 7.22 -4.55
C ASP A 618 26.85 7.78 -4.02
N TYR A 619 25.78 6.98 -4.13
CA TYR A 619 24.45 7.36 -3.63
C TYR A 619 24.40 7.45 -2.11
N LEU A 620 24.94 6.46 -1.38
CA LEU A 620 24.94 6.48 0.09
C LEU A 620 25.78 7.63 0.67
N ASN A 621 26.91 7.98 0.05
CA ASN A 621 27.68 9.17 0.43
C ASN A 621 26.84 10.45 0.35
N SER A 622 26.07 10.61 -0.73
CA SER A 622 25.10 11.70 -0.89
C SER A 622 24.02 11.67 0.20
N ASN A 623 23.44 10.50 0.44
CA ASN A 623 22.32 10.33 1.36
C ASN A 623 22.68 10.62 2.82
N ILE A 624 23.87 10.22 3.27
CA ILE A 624 24.34 10.54 4.63
C ILE A 624 24.36 12.06 4.87
N VAL A 625 24.82 12.84 3.89
CA VAL A 625 24.84 14.31 4.00
C VAL A 625 23.43 14.87 4.00
N MET A 626 22.53 14.33 3.18
CA MET A 626 21.11 14.71 3.18
C MET A 626 20.46 14.42 4.55
N LEU A 627 20.65 13.24 5.12
CA LEU A 627 20.07 12.84 6.40
C LEU A 627 20.60 13.69 7.55
N LYS A 628 21.90 14.01 7.56
CA LYS A 628 22.47 14.98 8.51
C LYS A 628 21.84 16.36 8.33
N TRP A 629 21.67 16.81 7.09
CA TRP A 629 20.98 18.07 6.80
C TRP A 629 19.53 18.05 7.32
N MET A 630 18.79 16.95 7.17
CA MET A 630 17.43 16.83 7.73
C MET A 630 17.40 17.00 9.25
N ILE A 631 18.39 16.48 9.98
CA ILE A 631 18.50 16.71 11.43
C ILE A 631 18.65 18.19 11.75
N VAL A 632 19.45 18.94 10.96
CA VAL A 632 19.64 20.39 11.14
C VAL A 632 18.38 21.18 10.82
N GLU A 633 17.64 20.77 9.78
CA GLU A 633 16.37 21.41 9.42
C GLU A 633 15.20 21.05 10.36
N GLY A 634 15.44 20.24 11.38
CA GLY A 634 14.45 19.93 12.42
C GLY A 634 13.41 18.88 12.01
N TYR A 635 13.73 17.98 11.06
CA TYR A 635 12.87 16.83 10.80
C TYR A 635 12.77 15.93 12.04
N GLY A 636 11.56 15.42 12.30
CA GLY A 636 11.26 14.58 13.46
C GLY A 636 12.01 13.24 13.50
N ALA A 637 11.92 12.56 14.65
CA ALA A 637 12.55 11.26 14.91
C ALA A 637 14.06 11.20 14.64
N ARG A 638 14.80 12.21 15.15
CA ARG A 638 16.27 12.31 15.04
C ARG A 638 17.02 11.00 15.31
N ARG A 639 16.64 10.23 16.34
CA ARG A 639 17.30 8.95 16.68
C ARG A 639 17.20 7.93 15.54
N THR A 640 16.06 7.85 14.86
CA THR A 640 15.85 6.98 13.70
C THR A 640 16.75 7.41 12.53
N ILE A 641 16.86 8.72 12.28
CA ILE A 641 17.75 9.27 11.25
C ILE A 641 19.23 8.97 11.58
N GLU A 642 19.65 9.18 12.82
CA GLU A 642 21.02 8.88 13.29
C GLU A 642 21.36 7.38 13.16
N ARG A 643 20.44 6.48 13.53
CA ARG A 643 20.61 5.04 13.36
C ARG A 643 20.76 4.65 11.88
N ARG A 644 19.95 5.25 10.99
CA ARG A 644 20.06 5.01 9.54
C ARG A 644 21.39 5.52 8.98
N ILE A 645 21.86 6.70 9.40
CA ILE A 645 23.18 7.22 9.02
C ILE A 645 24.29 6.24 9.43
N ALA A 646 24.27 5.77 10.69
CA ALA A 646 25.27 4.84 11.19
C ALA A 646 25.30 3.54 10.38
N ALA A 647 24.13 2.99 10.04
CA ALA A 647 24.03 1.79 9.22
C ALA A 647 24.55 1.99 7.78
N MET A 648 24.29 3.15 7.17
CA MET A 648 24.86 3.51 5.86
C MET A 648 26.39 3.63 5.92
N GLN A 649 26.93 4.23 6.98
CA GLN A 649 28.38 4.33 7.21
C GLN A 649 29.01 2.95 7.41
N ALA A 650 28.35 2.05 8.16
CA ALA A 650 28.79 0.67 8.34
C ALA A 650 28.82 -0.09 7.00
N TRP A 651 27.80 0.07 6.16
CA TRP A 651 27.83 -0.51 4.82
C TRP A 651 28.97 0.07 3.98
N LEU A 652 29.19 1.39 3.99
CA LEU A 652 30.28 2.03 3.22
C LEU A 652 31.69 1.58 3.64
N ALA A 653 31.86 1.10 4.87
CA ALA A 653 33.13 0.54 5.35
C ALA A 653 33.44 -0.85 4.76
N ASN A 654 32.40 -1.65 4.43
CA ASN A 654 32.55 -3.03 3.96
C ASN A 654 32.22 -3.22 2.47
N GLN A 655 31.23 -2.48 1.96
CA GLN A 655 30.75 -2.43 0.57
C GLN A 655 30.43 -3.81 -0.04
N GLU A 656 29.82 -4.68 0.74
CA GLU A 656 29.36 -6.00 0.28
C GLU A 656 27.98 -5.89 -0.37
N LEU A 657 27.82 -6.58 -1.49
CA LEU A 657 26.56 -6.77 -2.20
C LEU A 657 26.35 -8.26 -2.48
N MET A 658 25.13 -8.71 -2.32
CA MET A 658 24.70 -10.04 -2.77
C MET A 658 24.67 -10.12 -4.29
N GLU A 659 24.90 -11.33 -4.81
CA GLU A 659 24.72 -11.67 -6.21
C GLU A 659 23.89 -12.93 -6.34
N ALA A 660 23.06 -13.00 -7.39
CA ALA A 660 22.37 -14.24 -7.77
C ALA A 660 23.41 -15.34 -8.04
N ASP A 661 23.08 -16.57 -7.66
CA ASP A 661 23.89 -17.72 -8.03
C ASP A 661 23.79 -17.99 -9.54
N ILE A 662 24.86 -18.56 -10.09
CA ILE A 662 25.00 -18.80 -11.54
C ILE A 662 23.90 -19.71 -12.08
N ASP A 663 23.44 -20.66 -11.26
CA ASP A 663 22.42 -21.66 -11.61
C ASP A 663 21.05 -21.37 -10.97
N ALA A 664 20.79 -20.12 -10.56
CA ALA A 664 19.49 -19.69 -10.07
C ALA A 664 18.38 -19.92 -11.10
N GLU A 665 17.24 -20.43 -10.64
CA GLU A 665 16.10 -20.74 -11.49
C GLU A 665 15.09 -19.58 -11.56
N TYR A 666 14.62 -19.30 -12.77
CA TYR A 666 13.59 -18.31 -13.07
C TYR A 666 12.48 -18.99 -13.86
N GLU A 667 11.25 -18.52 -13.73
CA GLU A 667 10.16 -19.08 -14.54
C GLU A 667 10.38 -18.80 -16.03
N ASN A 668 10.77 -17.56 -16.34
CA ASN A 668 11.07 -17.11 -17.68
C ASN A 668 12.29 -16.18 -17.66
N VAL A 669 12.99 -16.11 -18.78
CA VAL A 669 14.10 -15.20 -19.02
C VAL A 669 13.81 -14.43 -20.31
N LEU A 670 13.65 -13.12 -20.19
CA LEU A 670 13.47 -12.20 -21.32
C LEU A 670 14.81 -11.52 -21.61
N GLU A 671 15.43 -11.85 -22.74
CA GLU A 671 16.66 -11.19 -23.19
C GLU A 671 16.35 -10.00 -24.09
N ILE A 672 16.86 -8.82 -23.74
CA ILE A 672 16.68 -7.59 -24.53
C ILE A 672 18.04 -7.11 -25.02
N ASP A 673 18.27 -7.16 -26.33
CA ASP A 673 19.42 -6.51 -26.96
C ASP A 673 19.13 -5.03 -27.18
N LEU A 674 19.90 -4.15 -26.53
CA LEU A 674 19.76 -2.71 -26.66
C LEU A 674 20.03 -2.22 -28.10
N ALA A 675 20.67 -3.02 -28.96
CA ALA A 675 20.84 -2.72 -30.38
C ALA A 675 19.54 -2.83 -31.19
N ASP A 676 18.54 -3.56 -30.69
CA ASP A 676 17.25 -3.72 -31.36
C ASP A 676 16.26 -2.58 -31.06
N ILE A 677 16.55 -1.77 -30.04
CA ILE A 677 15.75 -0.57 -29.70
C ILE A 677 16.31 0.60 -30.52
N LYS A 678 15.72 0.85 -31.70
CA LYS A 678 16.21 1.84 -32.68
C LYS A 678 15.41 3.13 -32.72
N GLU A 679 14.26 3.15 -32.07
CA GLU A 679 13.41 4.33 -31.93
C GLU A 679 12.75 4.33 -30.53
N PRO A 680 12.27 5.49 -30.05
CA PRO A 680 11.57 5.56 -28.78
C PRO A 680 10.35 4.65 -28.70
N ILE A 681 10.03 4.19 -27.50
CA ILE A 681 8.88 3.32 -27.23
C ILE A 681 7.96 4.04 -26.24
N LEU A 682 6.66 4.04 -26.53
CA LEU A 682 5.63 4.70 -25.73
C LEU A 682 4.58 3.68 -25.29
N CYS A 683 3.86 3.95 -24.20
CA CYS A 683 2.61 3.24 -23.94
C CYS A 683 1.45 4.05 -24.54
N ALA A 684 0.68 3.41 -25.42
CA ALA A 684 -0.48 3.97 -26.09
C ALA A 684 -1.62 4.29 -25.10
N PRO A 685 -2.63 5.09 -25.49
CA PRO A 685 -3.56 5.66 -24.55
C PRO A 685 -4.32 4.63 -23.74
N ASN A 686 -4.31 4.83 -22.42
CA ASN A 686 -5.19 4.17 -21.46
C ASN A 686 -4.85 2.73 -21.08
N ASP A 687 -3.70 2.22 -21.52
CA ASP A 687 -3.14 0.95 -21.03
C ASP A 687 -1.60 1.03 -20.89
N PRO A 688 -1.03 0.84 -19.69
CA PRO A 688 0.41 0.79 -19.50
C PRO A 688 1.10 -0.39 -20.21
N ASP A 689 0.36 -1.42 -20.59
CA ASP A 689 0.88 -2.61 -21.29
C ASP A 689 0.95 -2.43 -22.80
N ASP A 690 0.19 -1.50 -23.37
CA ASP A 690 0.10 -1.28 -24.82
C ASP A 690 1.32 -0.47 -25.32
N ALA A 691 2.49 -1.10 -25.27
CA ALA A 691 3.75 -0.52 -25.71
C ALA A 691 3.87 -0.55 -27.25
N ARG A 692 4.16 0.61 -27.85
CA ARG A 692 4.25 0.82 -29.30
C ARG A 692 5.49 1.62 -29.68
N LEU A 693 5.97 1.43 -30.89
CA LEU A 693 7.08 2.22 -31.43
C LEU A 693 6.61 3.64 -31.72
N LEU A 694 7.53 4.60 -31.68
CA LEU A 694 7.23 6.00 -32.05
C LEU A 694 6.62 6.09 -33.46
N SER A 695 7.17 5.33 -34.41
CA SER A 695 6.69 5.26 -35.80
C SER A 695 5.22 4.84 -35.92
N ASP A 696 4.69 4.04 -34.99
CA ASP A 696 3.30 3.56 -35.01
C ASP A 696 2.28 4.65 -34.63
N VAL A 697 2.72 5.70 -33.93
CA VAL A 697 1.85 6.72 -33.31
C VAL A 697 2.22 8.15 -33.69
N ALA A 698 3.26 8.32 -34.52
CA ALA A 698 3.72 9.63 -34.97
C ALA A 698 2.62 10.44 -35.67
N GLY A 699 2.64 11.76 -35.48
CA GLY A 699 1.71 12.70 -36.10
C GLY A 699 0.44 12.99 -35.29
N GLU A 700 0.15 12.22 -34.23
CA GLU A 700 -1.01 12.49 -33.39
C GLU A 700 -0.90 13.83 -32.65
N SER A 701 -1.98 14.62 -32.64
CA SER A 701 -2.03 15.92 -31.98
C SER A 701 -1.91 15.80 -30.46
N VAL A 702 -1.18 16.73 -29.84
CA VAL A 702 -0.96 16.78 -28.40
C VAL A 702 -1.48 18.11 -27.86
N ASP A 703 -2.33 18.05 -26.83
CA ASP A 703 -2.92 19.23 -26.21
C ASP A 703 -2.11 19.66 -24.96
N GLU A 704 -1.78 18.69 -24.11
CA GLU A 704 -1.07 18.91 -22.85
C GLU A 704 0.13 17.97 -22.69
N VAL A 705 1.13 18.39 -21.93
CA VAL A 705 2.33 17.59 -21.64
C VAL A 705 2.66 17.66 -20.16
N PHE A 706 3.02 16.53 -19.55
CA PHE A 706 3.38 16.44 -18.13
C PHE A 706 4.78 15.85 -17.92
N ILE A 707 5.67 16.65 -17.34
CA ILE A 707 7.03 16.26 -16.95
C ILE A 707 7.16 16.39 -15.44
N GLY A 708 7.16 15.26 -14.72
CA GLY A 708 7.40 15.27 -13.27
C GLY A 708 6.62 14.23 -12.48
N SER A 709 7.24 13.09 -12.19
CA SER A 709 6.72 12.08 -11.26
C SER A 709 7.86 11.42 -10.50
N CYS A 710 7.59 10.34 -9.76
CA CYS A 710 8.62 9.50 -9.16
C CYS A 710 9.59 8.91 -10.20
N MET A 711 9.16 8.74 -11.46
CA MET A 711 10.00 8.30 -12.59
C MET A 711 11.03 9.34 -13.04
N THR A 712 11.01 10.55 -12.47
CA THR A 712 11.87 11.64 -12.94
C THR A 712 12.92 12.05 -11.93
N ASN A 713 14.07 12.47 -12.44
CA ASN A 713 15.17 13.06 -11.69
C ASN A 713 15.59 14.39 -12.36
N ILE A 714 16.46 15.16 -11.70
CA ILE A 714 16.87 16.49 -12.18
C ILE A 714 17.40 16.52 -13.62
N GLY A 715 18.02 15.43 -14.10
CA GLY A 715 18.58 15.35 -15.45
C GLY A 715 17.51 15.53 -16.54
N HIS A 716 16.33 14.96 -16.31
CA HIS A 716 15.19 15.05 -17.22
C HIS A 716 14.68 16.49 -17.36
N PHE A 717 14.65 17.24 -16.26
CA PHE A 717 14.27 18.66 -16.27
C PHE A 717 15.32 19.51 -16.97
N ARG A 718 16.61 19.22 -16.79
CA ARG A 718 17.67 19.91 -17.55
C ARG A 718 17.58 19.62 -19.04
N ALA A 719 17.31 18.38 -19.43
CA ALA A 719 17.14 17.99 -20.83
C ALA A 719 15.96 18.74 -21.46
N ALA A 720 14.80 18.74 -20.79
CA ALA A 720 13.62 19.49 -21.19
C ALA A 720 13.93 20.99 -21.31
N GLY A 721 14.55 21.58 -20.29
CA GLY A 721 14.94 23.00 -20.29
C GLY A 721 15.86 23.37 -21.45
N LYS A 722 16.89 22.56 -21.74
CA LYS A 722 17.81 22.82 -22.86
C LYS A 722 17.10 22.75 -24.23
N LEU A 723 16.13 21.85 -24.40
CA LEU A 723 15.32 21.77 -25.61
C LEU A 723 14.41 23.01 -25.75
N LEU A 724 13.75 23.42 -24.67
CA LEU A 724 12.89 24.60 -24.64
C LEU A 724 13.65 25.90 -24.89
N ASP A 725 14.83 26.06 -24.30
CA ASP A 725 15.66 27.26 -24.48
C ASP A 725 16.15 27.40 -25.94
N LYS A 726 16.48 26.28 -26.59
CA LYS A 726 16.82 26.26 -28.02
C LYS A 726 15.63 26.52 -28.93
N PHE A 727 14.42 26.17 -28.52
CA PHE A 727 13.19 26.53 -29.23
C PHE A 727 12.92 28.05 -29.13
N GLY A 728 13.15 28.64 -27.96
CA GLY A 728 13.19 30.10 -27.79
C GLY A 728 11.84 30.82 -27.93
N SER A 729 10.72 30.10 -27.88
CA SER A 729 9.36 30.63 -28.03
C SER A 729 8.41 30.00 -27.02
N THR A 730 7.22 30.59 -26.87
CA THR A 730 6.11 30.01 -26.11
C THR A 730 5.59 28.75 -26.81
N LEU A 731 5.25 27.73 -26.02
CA LEU A 731 4.77 26.44 -26.52
C LEU A 731 3.36 26.53 -27.13
N PRO A 732 3.06 25.73 -28.17
CA PRO A 732 1.70 25.55 -28.68
C PRO A 732 0.84 24.66 -27.78
N THR A 733 1.45 23.93 -26.84
CA THR A 733 0.80 23.01 -25.90
C THR A 733 0.81 23.56 -24.49
N ARG A 734 -0.03 23.00 -23.62
CA ARG A 734 0.07 23.26 -22.17
C ARG A 734 1.08 22.30 -21.52
N LEU A 735 2.27 22.81 -21.21
CA LEU A 735 3.29 22.05 -20.49
C LEU A 735 3.16 22.23 -18.97
N TRP A 736 3.15 21.12 -18.25
CA TRP A 736 3.19 21.02 -16.79
C TRP A 736 4.53 20.46 -16.34
N VAL A 737 5.21 21.16 -15.43
CA VAL A 737 6.53 20.77 -14.90
C VAL A 737 6.43 20.63 -13.39
N ALA A 738 6.71 19.45 -12.85
CA ALA A 738 6.62 19.16 -11.41
C ALA A 738 7.89 18.48 -10.89
N PRO A 739 8.90 19.23 -10.41
CA PRO A 739 10.09 18.63 -9.82
C PRO A 739 9.75 17.68 -8.67
N PRO A 740 10.42 16.52 -8.56
CA PRO A 740 10.01 15.49 -7.62
C PRO A 740 10.30 15.88 -6.17
N THR A 741 11.32 16.71 -5.89
CA THR A 741 11.62 17.22 -4.54
C THR A 741 11.87 18.71 -4.51
N LYS A 742 11.80 19.30 -3.32
CA LYS A 742 12.24 20.69 -3.11
C LYS A 742 13.73 20.89 -3.43
N MET A 743 14.56 19.86 -3.26
CA MET A 743 16.00 19.94 -3.59
C MET A 743 16.21 20.08 -5.10
N ASP A 744 15.43 19.35 -5.90
CA ASP A 744 15.43 19.47 -7.36
C ASP A 744 14.93 20.84 -7.80
N ARG A 745 13.80 21.31 -7.24
CA ARG A 745 13.28 22.68 -7.46
C ARG A 745 14.37 23.72 -7.19
N ASP A 746 15.00 23.65 -6.02
CA ASP A 746 15.96 24.67 -5.59
C ASP A 746 17.20 24.68 -6.49
N GLN A 747 17.69 23.49 -6.89
CA GLN A 747 18.81 23.40 -7.82
C GLN A 747 18.44 23.89 -9.24
N LEU A 748 17.28 23.51 -9.77
CA LEU A 748 16.80 23.99 -11.07
C LEU A 748 16.57 25.51 -11.07
N THR A 749 16.15 26.07 -9.94
CA THR A 749 16.00 27.51 -9.76
C THR A 749 17.36 28.20 -9.77
N GLU A 750 18.33 27.69 -9.01
CA GLU A 750 19.71 28.20 -8.94
C GLU A 750 20.41 28.19 -10.31
N GLU A 751 20.17 27.15 -11.11
CA GLU A 751 20.71 27.01 -12.46
C GLU A 751 19.93 27.80 -13.53
N GLY A 752 18.84 28.49 -13.16
CA GLY A 752 18.07 29.34 -14.07
C GLY A 752 17.03 28.62 -14.94
N TYR A 753 16.81 27.32 -14.77
CA TYR A 753 15.85 26.54 -15.54
C TYR A 753 14.40 26.97 -15.32
N TYR A 754 14.05 27.47 -14.13
CA TYR A 754 12.73 28.04 -13.87
C TYR A 754 12.41 29.24 -14.79
N GLY A 755 13.41 30.07 -15.09
CA GLY A 755 13.27 31.18 -16.04
C GLY A 755 13.03 30.68 -17.47
N ILE A 756 13.66 29.57 -17.86
CA ILE A 756 13.44 28.93 -19.17
C ILE A 756 12.01 28.40 -19.26
N PHE A 757 11.56 27.64 -18.27
CA PHE A 757 10.20 27.09 -18.22
C PHE A 757 9.14 28.19 -18.25
N GLY A 758 9.34 29.27 -17.50
CA GLY A 758 8.43 30.43 -17.50
C GLY A 758 8.35 31.12 -18.87
N ARG A 759 9.49 31.35 -19.55
CA ARG A 759 9.51 31.92 -20.91
C ARG A 759 8.82 31.02 -21.94
N ALA A 760 8.91 29.70 -21.78
CA ALA A 760 8.23 28.75 -22.64
C ALA A 760 6.70 28.68 -22.38
N GLY A 761 6.20 29.35 -21.34
CA GLY A 761 4.78 29.33 -20.95
C GLY A 761 4.39 28.09 -20.13
N ALA A 762 5.35 27.36 -19.58
CA ALA A 762 5.08 26.16 -18.78
C ALA A 762 4.47 26.52 -17.42
N ARG A 763 3.53 25.69 -16.95
CA ARG A 763 3.01 25.72 -15.59
C ARG A 763 3.91 24.88 -14.69
N ILE A 764 4.55 25.54 -13.73
CA ILE A 764 5.44 24.87 -12.77
C ILE A 764 4.67 24.59 -11.48
N GLU A 765 4.51 23.32 -11.14
CA GLU A 765 3.82 22.86 -9.93
C GLU A 765 4.79 22.78 -8.75
N THR A 766 4.24 22.79 -7.53
CA THR A 766 5.03 22.55 -6.31
C THR A 766 5.53 21.10 -6.28
N PRO A 767 6.66 20.81 -5.62
CA PRO A 767 7.15 19.44 -5.50
C PRO A 767 6.11 18.47 -4.93
N GLY A 768 5.87 17.37 -5.64
CA GLY A 768 4.85 16.38 -5.30
C GLY A 768 4.40 15.57 -6.52
N CYS A 769 3.40 14.72 -6.33
CA CYS A 769 2.91 13.81 -7.36
C CYS A 769 2.13 14.53 -8.48
N SER A 770 1.57 15.72 -8.19
CA SER A 770 0.85 16.56 -9.16
C SER A 770 -0.18 15.76 -9.98
N LEU A 771 -0.13 15.84 -11.32
CA LEU A 771 -1.06 15.18 -12.23
C LEU A 771 -0.98 13.65 -12.22
N CYS A 772 0.11 13.05 -11.73
CA CYS A 772 0.33 11.60 -11.73
C CYS A 772 -0.84 10.83 -11.06
N MET A 773 -1.43 11.42 -10.03
CA MET A 773 -2.58 10.83 -9.34
C MET A 773 -3.94 11.32 -9.85
N GLY A 774 -4.02 12.57 -10.34
CA GLY A 774 -5.27 13.19 -10.78
C GLY A 774 -6.32 13.39 -9.68
N ASN A 775 -5.88 13.46 -8.41
CA ASN A 775 -6.77 13.66 -7.25
C ASN A 775 -7.02 15.15 -6.92
N GLN A 776 -6.14 16.04 -7.40
CA GLN A 776 -6.22 17.50 -7.23
C GLN A 776 -6.29 18.18 -8.61
N ALA A 777 -5.15 18.67 -9.13
CA ALA A 777 -5.07 19.16 -10.50
C ALA A 777 -5.30 18.02 -11.50
N ARG A 778 -5.98 18.35 -12.59
CA ARG A 778 -6.29 17.45 -13.70
C ARG A 778 -6.09 18.20 -15.01
N VAL A 779 -5.79 17.46 -16.08
CA VAL A 779 -5.77 17.99 -17.45
C VAL A 779 -7.19 18.32 -17.92
N ALA A 780 -7.32 19.06 -19.01
CA ALA A 780 -8.61 19.32 -19.64
C ALA A 780 -9.31 18.01 -20.06
N ASP A 781 -10.63 18.02 -19.98
CA ASP A 781 -11.43 16.87 -20.38
C ASP A 781 -11.14 16.52 -21.85
N LYS A 782 -10.93 15.23 -22.10
CA LYS A 782 -10.65 14.66 -23.42
C LYS A 782 -9.35 15.13 -24.08
N ALA A 783 -8.45 15.79 -23.35
CA ALA A 783 -7.13 16.14 -23.86
C ALA A 783 -6.30 14.91 -24.26
N THR A 784 -5.54 15.02 -25.33
CA THR A 784 -4.43 14.11 -25.64
C THR A 784 -3.17 14.58 -24.93
N VAL A 785 -2.57 13.71 -24.13
CA VAL A 785 -1.47 14.05 -23.21
C VAL A 785 -0.24 13.20 -23.45
N LEU A 786 0.94 13.83 -23.52
CA LEU A 786 2.22 13.14 -23.33
C LEU A 786 2.65 13.24 -21.88
N SER A 787 2.82 12.11 -21.20
CA SER A 787 3.09 12.08 -19.76
C SER A 787 4.32 11.23 -19.42
N THR A 788 5.14 11.75 -18.50
CA THR A 788 6.22 11.00 -17.85
C THR A 788 5.78 10.32 -16.55
N SER A 789 4.49 10.37 -16.20
CA SER A 789 3.91 9.62 -15.07
C SER A 789 4.03 8.11 -15.27
N THR A 790 3.67 7.32 -14.25
CA THR A 790 3.71 5.85 -14.32
C THR A 790 2.47 5.23 -14.96
N ARG A 791 1.31 5.90 -14.87
CA ARG A 791 0.01 5.37 -15.29
C ARG A 791 -0.71 6.27 -16.26
N ASN A 792 -1.35 5.65 -17.24
CA ASN A 792 -2.23 6.31 -18.21
C ASN A 792 -3.67 5.77 -18.18
N PHE A 793 -4.07 4.93 -17.22
CA PHE A 793 -5.42 4.36 -17.11
C PHE A 793 -6.56 5.37 -17.40
N PRO A 794 -7.72 4.91 -17.91
CA PRO A 794 -8.85 5.79 -18.19
C PRO A 794 -9.18 6.71 -17.02
N ASN A 795 -9.41 7.99 -17.33
CA ASN A 795 -9.76 9.03 -16.35
C ASN A 795 -8.69 9.37 -15.30
N ARG A 796 -7.47 8.83 -15.41
CA ARG A 796 -6.40 9.06 -14.42
C ARG A 796 -5.98 10.54 -14.36
N LEU A 797 -5.42 11.07 -15.44
CA LEU A 797 -4.95 12.47 -15.47
C LEU A 797 -6.10 13.47 -15.67
N GLY A 798 -7.17 13.07 -16.36
CA GLY A 798 -8.32 13.92 -16.69
C GLY A 798 -9.47 13.11 -17.29
N THR A 799 -10.68 13.64 -17.26
CA THR A 799 -11.88 12.90 -17.67
C THR A 799 -11.87 12.63 -19.17
N GLY A 800 -11.93 11.37 -19.58
CA GLY A 800 -11.87 10.97 -20.98
C GLY A 800 -10.56 11.32 -21.71
N ALA A 801 -9.51 11.73 -20.98
CA ALA A 801 -8.20 12.05 -21.57
C ALA A 801 -7.57 10.80 -22.22
N ARG A 802 -6.77 11.04 -23.27
CA ARG A 802 -5.97 10.01 -23.96
C ARG A 802 -4.50 10.23 -23.64
N VAL A 803 -3.93 9.39 -22.79
CA VAL A 803 -2.60 9.67 -22.22
C VAL A 803 -1.56 8.68 -22.75
N TYR A 804 -0.55 9.18 -23.44
CA TYR A 804 0.64 8.44 -23.82
C TYR A 804 1.68 8.51 -22.70
N LEU A 805 2.30 7.37 -22.36
CA LEU A 805 3.47 7.36 -21.48
C LEU A 805 4.74 7.45 -22.31
N THR A 806 5.67 8.33 -21.94
CA THR A 806 6.85 8.65 -22.75
C THR A 806 8.04 9.12 -21.90
N SER A 807 9.22 9.26 -22.50
CA SER A 807 10.41 9.88 -21.91
C SER A 807 10.23 11.40 -21.80
N ALA A 808 11.03 12.05 -20.95
CA ALA A 808 10.95 13.50 -20.75
C ALA A 808 11.41 14.27 -21.99
N GLU A 809 12.41 13.75 -22.68
CA GLU A 809 12.95 14.30 -23.93
C GLU A 809 11.89 14.25 -25.03
N LEU A 810 11.26 13.09 -25.24
CA LEU A 810 10.20 12.93 -26.24
C LEU A 810 8.95 13.74 -25.89
N ALA A 811 8.54 13.76 -24.62
CA ALA A 811 7.48 14.64 -24.13
C ALA A 811 7.75 16.11 -24.46
N THR A 812 8.99 16.58 -24.25
CA THR A 812 9.38 17.97 -24.54
C THR A 812 9.34 18.27 -26.04
N VAL A 813 9.83 17.35 -26.88
CA VAL A 813 9.73 17.52 -28.34
C VAL A 813 8.28 17.58 -28.79
N GLY A 814 7.42 16.72 -28.26
CA GLY A 814 5.98 16.77 -28.54
C GLY A 814 5.33 18.06 -28.05
N ALA A 815 5.76 18.60 -26.90
CA ALA A 815 5.29 19.89 -26.39
C ALA A 815 5.61 21.03 -27.36
N ILE A 816 6.82 21.02 -27.94
CA ILE A 816 7.31 22.02 -28.90
C ILE A 816 6.55 21.93 -30.22
N LEU A 817 6.30 20.72 -30.71
CA LEU A 817 5.67 20.50 -32.02
C LEU A 817 4.13 20.54 -31.99
N GLY A 818 3.49 20.36 -30.83
CA GLY A 818 2.03 20.22 -30.73
C GLY A 818 1.50 18.87 -31.24
N ARG A 819 2.40 17.91 -31.48
CA ARG A 819 2.09 16.56 -31.95
C ARG A 819 3.22 15.60 -31.60
N ILE A 820 2.96 14.31 -31.68
CA ILE A 820 3.99 13.27 -31.60
C ILE A 820 4.94 13.41 -32.81
N PRO A 821 6.28 13.55 -32.59
CA PRO A 821 7.25 13.71 -33.68
C PRO A 821 7.41 12.41 -34.48
N THR A 822 7.96 12.52 -35.69
CA THR A 822 8.57 11.36 -36.36
C THR A 822 9.90 10.99 -35.69
N VAL A 823 10.43 9.80 -36.00
CA VAL A 823 11.75 9.37 -35.49
C VAL A 823 12.85 10.34 -35.91
N ASP A 824 12.86 10.77 -37.17
CA ASP A 824 13.87 11.71 -37.68
C ASP A 824 13.79 13.06 -36.98
N GLU A 825 12.58 13.62 -36.84
CA GLU A 825 12.37 14.87 -36.11
C GLU A 825 12.87 14.76 -34.66
N TYR A 826 12.51 13.68 -33.96
CA TYR A 826 12.95 13.43 -32.60
C TYR A 826 14.49 13.39 -32.49
N LEU A 827 15.16 12.63 -33.37
CA LEU A 827 16.61 12.51 -33.37
C LEU A 827 17.29 13.86 -33.66
N GLU A 828 16.72 14.69 -34.55
CA GLU A 828 17.23 16.04 -34.81
C GLU A 828 17.16 16.94 -33.57
N PHE A 829 16.09 16.86 -32.77
CA PHE A 829 15.98 17.60 -31.53
C PHE A 829 16.97 17.11 -30.47
N VAL A 830 17.05 15.80 -30.23
CA VAL A 830 17.91 15.24 -29.18
C VAL A 830 19.40 15.42 -29.50
N LYS A 831 19.78 15.38 -30.78
CA LYS A 831 21.16 15.69 -31.21
C LYS A 831 21.62 17.07 -30.72
N LYS A 832 20.73 18.04 -30.56
CA LYS A 832 21.06 19.40 -30.10
C LYS A 832 21.48 19.46 -28.63
N ILE A 833 21.09 18.49 -27.81
CA ILE A 833 21.44 18.43 -26.38
C ILE A 833 22.53 17.40 -26.06
N ASN A 834 22.79 16.45 -26.97
CA ASN A 834 23.82 15.41 -26.82
C ASN A 834 25.23 15.96 -26.59
N THR A 835 25.59 17.09 -27.19
CA THR A 835 26.92 17.71 -26.99
C THR A 835 27.16 18.21 -25.56
N THR A 836 26.09 18.37 -24.77
CA THR A 836 26.14 18.81 -23.38
C THR A 836 25.61 17.75 -22.41
N SER A 837 25.54 16.48 -22.84
CA SER A 837 24.94 15.38 -22.07
C SER A 837 25.56 15.20 -20.68
N ALA A 838 26.88 15.28 -20.57
CA ALA A 838 27.60 15.17 -19.30
C ALA A 838 27.20 16.26 -18.28
N ASP A 839 26.85 17.45 -18.75
CA ASP A 839 26.31 18.52 -17.91
C ASP A 839 24.80 18.35 -17.64
N THR A 840 24.04 17.91 -18.65
CA THR A 840 22.59 17.67 -18.52
C THR A 840 22.28 16.65 -17.42
N TYR A 841 22.95 15.50 -17.45
CA TYR A 841 22.64 14.35 -16.59
C TYR A 841 23.55 14.30 -15.35
N ARG A 842 23.78 15.45 -14.71
CA ARG A 842 24.43 15.53 -13.37
C ARG A 842 23.41 15.29 -12.26
N TYR A 843 23.54 14.22 -11.50
CA TYR A 843 22.61 13.92 -10.39
C TYR A 843 22.91 14.76 -9.14
N LEU A 844 21.93 14.86 -8.24
CA LEU A 844 22.09 15.56 -6.97
C LEU A 844 22.99 14.76 -6.01
N ASN A 845 24.22 15.25 -5.86
CA ASN A 845 25.22 14.68 -4.96
C ASN A 845 25.45 15.63 -3.78
N PHE A 846 24.66 15.50 -2.72
CA PHE A 846 24.65 16.44 -1.58
C PHE A 846 26.01 16.55 -0.89
N HIS A 847 26.82 15.49 -0.93
CA HIS A 847 28.19 15.46 -0.42
C HIS A 847 29.20 16.25 -1.28
N LEU A 848 28.79 16.75 -2.45
CA LEU A 848 29.54 17.64 -3.34
C LEU A 848 28.91 19.05 -3.43
N MET A 849 27.92 19.34 -2.59
CA MET A 849 27.17 20.60 -2.62
C MET A 849 27.37 21.39 -1.32
N ASP A 850 28.17 22.45 -1.38
CA ASP A 850 28.60 23.26 -0.22
C ASP A 850 27.45 23.66 0.73
N ARG A 851 26.28 24.00 0.18
CA ARG A 851 25.10 24.42 0.96
C ARG A 851 24.60 23.33 1.92
N TYR A 852 24.73 22.06 1.53
CA TYR A 852 24.35 20.92 2.37
C TYR A 852 25.49 20.48 3.28
N ILE A 853 26.72 20.45 2.77
CA ILE A 853 27.92 20.07 3.54
C ILE A 853 28.09 20.97 4.77
N LYS A 854 27.97 22.29 4.59
CA LYS A 854 28.12 23.27 5.69
C LYS A 854 27.14 23.01 6.83
N LYS A 855 25.88 22.68 6.52
CA LYS A 855 24.86 22.31 7.52
C LYS A 855 25.18 20.95 8.15
N ALA A 856 25.46 19.95 7.32
CA ALA A 856 25.72 18.57 7.78
C ALA A 856 26.95 18.44 8.70
N ASN A 857 28.00 19.24 8.48
CA ASN A 857 29.20 19.24 9.33
C ASN A 857 28.95 19.70 10.77
N GLY A 858 27.85 20.44 11.01
CA GLY A 858 27.45 20.87 12.36
C GLY A 858 26.73 19.78 13.17
N VAL A 859 26.46 18.60 12.59
CA VAL A 859 25.71 17.53 13.26
C VAL A 859 26.65 16.62 14.06
N ILE A 860 26.50 16.66 15.38
CA ILE A 860 27.07 15.65 16.28
C ILE A 860 26.08 14.50 16.37
N ILE A 861 26.45 13.33 15.84
CA ILE A 861 25.66 12.10 15.99
C ILE A 861 25.76 11.68 17.46
N GLN A 862 24.63 11.54 18.14
CA GLN A 862 24.63 11.02 19.51
C GLN A 862 25.04 9.55 19.44
N THR A 863 26.22 9.22 19.95
CA THR A 863 26.71 7.83 20.02
C THR A 863 25.68 7.00 20.79
N ILE A 864 25.22 5.93 20.16
CA ILE A 864 24.32 4.96 20.78
C ILE A 864 25.10 4.30 21.93
N VAL A 865 24.66 4.51 23.17
CA VAL A 865 25.08 3.70 24.33
C VAL A 865 24.22 2.45 24.36
#